data_AF-A0A1Y2QLX4-F1
#
_entry.id   AF-A0A1Y2QLX4-F1
#
_cell.length_a   1.000
_cell.length_b   1.000
_cell.length_c   1.000
_cell.angle_alpha   90.00
_cell.angle_beta   90.00
_cell.angle_gamma   90.00
#
_symmetry.space_group_name_H-M   'P 1'
#
loop_
_entity.id
_entity.type
_entity.pdbx_description
1 polymer ?
#
loop_
_entity_poly.entity_id
_entity_poly.type
_entity_poly.pdbx_seq_one_letter_code
_entity_poly.pdbx_strand_id
1 'polypeptide(L)'
;MKARLLAGMIGVGTVAAAVPAEAQYAVGRCVVTRGLERTLRDFQTRAQQANGTPGMAATVFDKDGVVATAAAGVRSLNTGEALTGNDNFSLGSHTKHLLAVSVGQLVDQGRLSYDARIGELLPDMAGSMQPAFRDATVRQLLFMTAGFSAYNGTDSDRTGDMLAAFAAASGSPAERRNQFTRLLLASEPAYAPGEGQRYSNASFSVLGTIYERLVERPYAQAAVDSVFGRVGAAAGFGIPRDLGPANPSVHLAAGDGTLVAIDDPAEVTNVLLGRLPPELDPAGGMVATMPAFAKVEQQLLRASMGLSQPLASAAALRGLFEPVGDLGAGGIVTSRITGRTTHFFEGSTGGSHAFSFLVPTAGIGVVFASNSGVNPFIGVADTQEDGYALMMALAERARRGVLVARSADQGAVFGEVEASCAASKGDLFAVTRTFGDLTSAQASALAERIAPDDSRLIDRLSAASLEAMADHVDTHMSIGGNAFRGRLPDGGEGRWRAFIAGGSLGGRAVADAAAPGSEIAGWASSWGVTGPVGDRLRAGIAFGYAQARARLAGGAGSVRLTSPQVALALAYDSGNGLFGDFRAMFARQNVRTERSLAIDGLDPGTVRARRNALGSLVDASIGYAIGNRLRIAPVAGLRFTGNNVDRAEESGSPLALAIDRRHSHRLDARAGLSVATGFALGGAMIRPSVEAFHVRTIADRRPALVARFAEGGGAMRFAAAPIDRTWTSVRAGIDIDAGPAAFQLGATGAIGRDGRDDLRLVAGTRMRF
;
A
#
# COMPACT_ATOMS: atom_id res chain seq x y z
N MET A 1 23.32 -64.57 -20.43
CA MET A 1 21.94 -64.34 -19.95
C MET A 1 22.01 -63.24 -18.89
N LYS A 2 21.92 -61.94 -19.23
CA LYS A 2 20.70 -61.12 -19.40
C LYS A 2 19.66 -61.29 -18.27
N ALA A 3 19.67 -60.38 -17.30
CA ALA A 3 18.48 -60.00 -16.53
C ALA A 3 18.29 -58.48 -16.73
N ARG A 4 17.25 -58.11 -17.47
CA ARG A 4 16.84 -56.73 -17.76
C ARG A 4 15.74 -56.34 -16.75
N LEU A 5 15.95 -55.25 -16.01
CA LEU A 5 14.88 -54.55 -15.31
C LEU A 5 14.00 -53.80 -16.33
N LEU A 6 12.68 -53.98 -16.20
CA LEU A 6 11.66 -53.17 -16.88
C LEU A 6 11.58 -51.79 -16.22
N ALA A 7 11.72 -50.74 -17.01
CA ALA A 7 11.34 -49.38 -16.64
C ALA A 7 9.82 -49.20 -16.88
N GLY A 8 9.06 -48.96 -15.82
CA GLY A 8 7.68 -48.48 -15.90
C GLY A 8 7.67 -46.95 -15.92
N MET A 9 7.31 -46.36 -17.06
CA MET A 9 6.93 -44.94 -17.14
C MET A 9 5.50 -44.78 -16.60
N ILE A 10 5.36 -44.11 -15.46
CA ILE A 10 4.09 -43.47 -15.08
C ILE A 10 4.22 -42.01 -15.54
N GLY A 11 3.62 -41.70 -16.69
CA GLY A 11 3.42 -40.33 -17.12
C GLY A 11 2.33 -39.68 -16.27
N VAL A 12 2.71 -38.77 -15.37
CA VAL A 12 1.75 -37.85 -14.74
C VAL A 12 1.57 -36.68 -15.70
N GLY A 13 0.57 -36.79 -16.58
CA GLY A 13 0.08 -35.66 -17.37
C GLY A 13 -0.70 -34.71 -16.48
N THR A 14 -0.19 -33.51 -16.27
CA THR A 14 -0.92 -32.40 -15.65
C THR A 14 -1.90 -31.83 -16.68
N VAL A 15 -3.17 -32.24 -16.60
CA VAL A 15 -4.27 -31.55 -17.28
C VAL A 15 -4.57 -30.27 -16.49
N ALA A 16 -4.04 -29.13 -16.94
CA ALA A 16 -4.48 -27.83 -16.47
C ALA A 16 -5.88 -27.56 -17.06
N ALA A 17 -6.94 -27.88 -16.30
CA ALA A 17 -8.28 -27.46 -16.65
C ALA A 17 -8.36 -25.92 -16.60
N ALA A 18 -8.57 -25.28 -17.75
CA ALA A 18 -8.81 -23.84 -17.83
C ALA A 18 -10.09 -23.51 -17.04
N VAL A 19 -9.98 -22.60 -16.07
CA VAL A 19 -11.14 -22.07 -15.36
C VAL A 19 -11.95 -21.23 -16.36
N PRO A 20 -13.27 -21.42 -16.50
CA PRO A 20 -14.10 -20.60 -17.39
C PRO A 20 -13.97 -19.11 -17.04
N ALA A 21 -13.89 -18.24 -18.05
CA ALA A 21 -13.70 -16.80 -17.87
C ALA A 21 -14.75 -16.15 -16.94
N GLU A 22 -15.99 -16.67 -16.93
CA GLU A 22 -17.08 -16.23 -16.06
C GLU A 22 -16.80 -16.48 -14.57
N ALA A 23 -16.13 -17.60 -14.24
CA ALA A 23 -15.74 -17.90 -12.87
C ALA A 23 -14.55 -17.03 -12.40
N GLN A 24 -13.63 -16.67 -13.29
CA GLN A 24 -12.56 -15.70 -13.01
C GLN A 24 -13.12 -14.30 -12.77
N TYR A 25 -14.13 -13.89 -13.55
CA TYR A 25 -14.81 -12.60 -13.41
C TYR A 25 -15.61 -12.48 -12.11
N ALA A 26 -16.30 -13.55 -11.71
CA ALA A 26 -17.07 -13.61 -10.47
C ALA A 26 -16.18 -13.53 -9.21
N VAL A 27 -15.03 -14.20 -9.24
CA VAL A 27 -14.03 -14.15 -8.17
C VAL A 27 -13.43 -12.75 -8.07
N GLY A 28 -13.04 -12.13 -9.19
CA GLY A 28 -12.54 -10.76 -9.21
C GLY A 28 -13.49 -9.77 -8.54
N ARG A 29 -14.76 -9.72 -8.94
CA ARG A 29 -15.77 -8.80 -8.35
C ARG A 29 -16.00 -9.02 -6.85
N CYS A 30 -15.96 -10.27 -6.38
CA CYS A 30 -16.09 -10.62 -4.96
C CYS A 30 -14.96 -9.99 -4.12
N VAL A 31 -13.72 -10.12 -4.60
CA VAL A 31 -12.50 -9.61 -3.96
C VAL A 31 -12.49 -8.07 -3.95
N VAL A 32 -12.87 -7.45 -5.07
CA VAL A 32 -13.02 -5.99 -5.16
C VAL A 32 -14.04 -5.47 -4.14
N THR A 33 -15.22 -6.10 -4.08
CA THR A 33 -16.32 -5.68 -3.21
C THR A 33 -15.95 -5.76 -1.74
N ARG A 34 -15.31 -6.86 -1.31
CA ARG A 34 -14.84 -7.03 0.07
C ARG A 34 -13.72 -6.05 0.45
N GLY A 35 -12.84 -5.71 -0.49
CA GLY A 35 -11.79 -4.69 -0.29
C GLY A 35 -12.37 -3.29 -0.11
N LEU A 36 -13.36 -2.94 -0.94
CA LEU A 36 -14.12 -1.70 -0.81
C LEU A 36 -14.88 -1.64 0.51
N GLU A 37 -15.59 -2.70 0.89
CA GLU A 37 -16.30 -2.82 2.17
C GLU A 37 -15.40 -2.56 3.38
N ARG A 38 -14.22 -3.19 3.43
CA ARG A 38 -13.29 -3.01 4.54
C ARG A 38 -12.80 -1.56 4.63
N THR A 39 -12.41 -0.99 3.50
CA THR A 39 -11.84 0.35 3.50
C THR A 39 -12.90 1.42 3.77
N LEU A 40 -14.13 1.21 3.27
CA LEU A 40 -15.26 2.08 3.58
C LEU A 40 -15.63 2.01 5.07
N ARG A 41 -15.59 0.83 5.70
CA ARG A 41 -15.77 0.68 7.16
C ARG A 41 -14.69 1.39 7.97
N ASP A 42 -13.43 1.28 7.57
CA ASP A 42 -12.33 1.98 8.25
C ASP A 42 -12.47 3.50 8.12
N PHE A 43 -12.85 3.98 6.92
CA PHE A 43 -13.10 5.41 6.69
C PHE A 43 -14.31 5.90 7.48
N GLN A 44 -15.41 5.16 7.48
CA GLN A 44 -16.61 5.48 8.26
C GLN A 44 -16.31 5.55 9.75
N THR A 45 -15.56 4.59 10.31
CA THR A 45 -15.15 4.60 11.73
C THR A 45 -14.39 5.88 12.08
N ARG A 46 -13.46 6.31 11.22
CA ARG A 46 -12.69 7.55 11.43
C ARG A 46 -13.56 8.80 11.29
N ALA A 47 -14.43 8.85 10.29
CA ALA A 47 -15.36 9.96 10.11
C ALA A 47 -16.33 10.07 11.30
N GLN A 48 -16.83 8.94 11.81
CA GLN A 48 -17.65 8.89 13.02
C GLN A 48 -16.92 9.46 14.23
N GLN A 49 -15.64 9.13 14.42
CA GLN A 49 -14.81 9.63 15.52
C GLN A 49 -14.47 11.12 15.37
N ALA A 50 -14.21 11.57 14.14
CA ALA A 50 -13.77 12.92 13.86
C ALA A 50 -14.91 13.94 13.85
N ASN A 51 -16.07 13.58 13.27
CA ASN A 51 -17.15 14.53 12.97
C ASN A 51 -18.56 13.93 13.13
N GLY A 52 -18.68 12.73 13.69
CA GLY A 52 -19.97 12.13 14.01
C GLY A 52 -20.68 11.40 12.85
N THR A 53 -20.09 11.33 11.64
CA THR A 53 -20.75 10.75 10.45
C THR A 53 -21.28 9.32 10.69
N PRO A 54 -22.62 9.10 10.68
CA PRO A 54 -23.26 7.85 11.08
C PRO A 54 -23.01 6.68 10.13
N GLY A 55 -23.04 6.96 8.84
CA GLY A 55 -22.99 5.93 7.83
C GLY A 55 -22.81 6.46 6.42
N MET A 56 -22.38 5.57 5.54
CA MET A 56 -22.02 5.90 4.17
C MET A 56 -22.07 4.70 3.22
N ALA A 57 -22.23 4.98 1.92
CA ALA A 57 -22.17 4.02 0.84
C ALA A 57 -21.23 4.51 -0.28
N ALA A 58 -20.59 3.59 -0.98
CA ALA A 58 -19.72 3.87 -2.12
C ALA A 58 -19.99 2.90 -3.26
N THR A 59 -19.90 3.37 -4.50
CA THR A 59 -19.87 2.52 -5.69
C THR A 59 -18.71 2.91 -6.59
N VAL A 60 -17.84 1.95 -6.88
CA VAL A 60 -16.74 2.08 -7.85
C VAL A 60 -17.21 1.52 -9.17
N PHE A 61 -16.90 2.21 -10.26
CA PHE A 61 -17.27 1.82 -11.62
C PHE A 61 -16.14 2.13 -12.59
N ASP A 62 -16.15 1.47 -13.74
CA ASP A 62 -15.28 1.78 -14.87
C ASP A 62 -16.10 2.08 -16.12
N LYS A 63 -15.44 2.26 -17.26
CA LYS A 63 -16.12 2.50 -18.54
C LYS A 63 -17.08 1.37 -18.97
N ASP A 64 -16.96 0.17 -18.42
CA ASP A 64 -17.68 -1.04 -18.82
C ASP A 64 -18.81 -1.41 -17.87
N GLY A 65 -18.68 -1.14 -16.56
CA GLY A 65 -19.77 -1.33 -15.61
C GLY A 65 -19.51 -0.75 -14.21
N VAL A 66 -20.52 -0.89 -13.36
CA VAL A 66 -20.30 -0.91 -11.91
C VAL A 66 -19.31 -2.03 -11.60
N VAL A 67 -18.26 -1.75 -10.82
CA VAL A 67 -17.26 -2.73 -10.40
C VAL A 67 -17.65 -3.33 -9.06
N ALA A 68 -17.97 -2.47 -8.07
CA ALA A 68 -18.37 -2.89 -6.74
C ALA A 68 -19.14 -1.80 -5.99
N THR A 69 -19.97 -2.22 -5.04
CA THR A 69 -20.73 -1.35 -4.13
C THR A 69 -20.54 -1.82 -2.70
N ALA A 70 -20.37 -0.89 -1.77
CA ALA A 70 -20.29 -1.18 -0.34
C ALA A 70 -21.05 -0.14 0.48
N ALA A 71 -21.41 -0.51 1.71
CA ALA A 71 -21.95 0.39 2.71
C ALA A 71 -21.31 0.09 4.09
N ALA A 72 -21.26 1.11 4.95
CA ALA A 72 -20.72 1.04 6.30
C ALA A 72 -21.47 2.00 7.24
N GLY A 73 -21.54 1.66 8.52
CA GLY A 73 -22.26 2.45 9.52
C GLY A 73 -23.76 2.18 9.53
N VAL A 74 -24.53 3.14 10.05
CA VAL A 74 -25.95 2.95 10.38
C VAL A 74 -26.87 3.91 9.62
N ARG A 75 -28.10 3.46 9.35
CA ARG A 75 -29.20 4.23 8.76
C ARG A 75 -29.69 5.34 9.67
N SER A 76 -29.68 5.09 10.98
CA SER A 76 -30.14 6.01 12.02
C SER A 76 -29.34 5.80 13.29
N LEU A 77 -28.89 6.90 13.92
CA LEU A 77 -28.30 6.87 15.26
C LEU A 77 -29.30 6.43 16.35
N ASN A 78 -30.61 6.58 16.12
CA ASN A 78 -31.63 6.19 17.10
C ASN A 78 -31.85 4.68 17.12
N THR A 79 -31.83 4.02 15.95
CA THR A 79 -32.14 2.58 15.83
C THR A 79 -30.90 1.70 15.74
N GLY A 80 -29.76 2.24 15.28
CA GLY A 80 -28.55 1.48 15.03
C GLY A 80 -28.66 0.50 13.85
N GLU A 81 -29.71 0.58 13.03
CA GLU A 81 -29.89 -0.29 11.87
C GLU A 81 -28.75 -0.11 10.87
N ALA A 82 -28.16 -1.22 10.39
CA ALA A 82 -27.05 -1.15 9.44
C ALA A 82 -27.47 -0.61 8.06
N LEU A 83 -26.60 0.20 7.46
CA LEU A 83 -26.73 0.59 6.06
C LEU A 83 -26.48 -0.58 5.11
N THR A 84 -27.15 -0.54 3.97
CA THR A 84 -26.94 -1.47 2.85
C THR A 84 -26.58 -0.73 1.57
N GLY A 85 -25.96 -1.44 0.61
CA GLY A 85 -25.62 -0.85 -0.70
C GLY A 85 -26.83 -0.46 -1.57
N ASN A 86 -28.04 -0.84 -1.16
CA ASN A 86 -29.29 -0.54 -1.85
C ASN A 86 -30.07 0.62 -1.21
N ASP A 87 -29.49 1.25 -0.18
CA ASP A 87 -30.10 2.38 0.49
C ASP A 87 -29.99 3.64 -0.40
N ASN A 88 -31.03 4.46 -0.36
CA ASN A 88 -31.03 5.72 -1.08
C ASN A 88 -30.36 6.84 -0.27
N PHE A 89 -29.72 7.77 -0.97
CA PHE A 89 -29.12 8.96 -0.39
C PHE A 89 -29.56 10.19 -1.19
N SER A 90 -29.74 11.33 -0.50
CA SER A 90 -29.92 12.59 -1.21
C SER A 90 -28.60 12.95 -1.90
N LEU A 91 -28.66 13.20 -3.20
CA LEU A 91 -27.49 13.53 -3.99
C LEU A 91 -27.13 15.02 -3.87
N GLY A 92 -28.02 15.82 -3.27
CA GLY A 92 -27.84 17.26 -3.15
C GLY A 92 -27.49 17.87 -4.50
N SER A 93 -26.50 18.75 -4.51
CA SER A 93 -26.14 19.55 -5.68
C SER A 93 -25.74 18.76 -6.92
N HIS A 94 -25.48 17.45 -6.84
CA HIS A 94 -25.34 16.63 -8.05
C HIS A 94 -26.56 16.74 -8.98
N THR A 95 -27.74 17.06 -8.42
CA THR A 95 -28.95 17.36 -9.22
C THR A 95 -28.70 18.43 -10.29
N LYS A 96 -27.82 19.41 -10.04
CA LYS A 96 -27.48 20.47 -11.00
C LYS A 96 -26.80 19.93 -12.24
N HIS A 97 -25.72 19.17 -12.07
CA HIS A 97 -25.01 18.64 -13.24
C HIS A 97 -25.87 17.58 -13.96
N LEU A 98 -26.73 16.85 -13.24
CA LEU A 98 -27.70 15.93 -13.85
C LEU A 98 -28.73 16.69 -14.70
N LEU A 99 -29.21 17.85 -14.22
CA LEU A 99 -30.05 18.74 -15.03
C LEU A 99 -29.27 19.32 -16.23
N ALA A 100 -27.98 19.63 -16.06
CA ALA A 100 -27.12 20.08 -17.15
C ALA A 100 -27.01 19.01 -18.26
N VAL A 101 -26.96 17.73 -17.89
CA VAL A 101 -27.06 16.62 -18.85
C VAL A 101 -28.40 16.66 -19.58
N SER A 102 -29.53 16.77 -18.88
CA SER A 102 -30.87 16.82 -19.51
C SER A 102 -31.03 18.01 -20.46
N VAL A 103 -30.46 19.18 -20.11
CA VAL A 103 -30.40 20.35 -20.98
C VAL A 103 -29.53 20.09 -22.20
N GLY A 104 -28.37 19.45 -22.02
CA GLY A 104 -27.53 18.99 -23.13
C GLY A 104 -28.26 18.06 -24.09
N GLN A 105 -29.15 17.19 -23.60
CA GLN A 105 -30.01 16.36 -24.46
C GLN A 105 -30.97 17.19 -25.32
N LEU A 106 -31.56 18.25 -24.77
CA LEU A 106 -32.44 19.13 -25.53
C LEU A 106 -31.67 19.91 -26.60
N VAL A 107 -30.44 20.31 -26.31
CA VAL A 107 -29.55 20.97 -27.28
C VAL A 107 -29.16 20.01 -28.40
N ASP A 108 -28.77 18.78 -28.06
CA ASP A 108 -28.42 17.74 -29.03
C ASP A 108 -29.62 17.38 -29.94
N GLN A 109 -30.84 17.48 -29.41
CA GLN A 109 -32.09 17.31 -30.16
C GLN A 109 -32.52 18.54 -30.98
N GLY A 110 -31.78 19.66 -30.91
CA GLY A 110 -32.15 20.92 -31.56
C GLY A 110 -33.38 21.61 -30.96
N ARG A 111 -33.83 21.20 -29.76
CA ARG A 111 -34.99 21.76 -29.05
C ARG A 111 -34.64 22.95 -28.17
N LEU A 112 -33.36 23.15 -27.90
CA LEU A 112 -32.82 24.25 -27.12
C LEU A 112 -31.48 24.68 -27.71
N SER A 113 -31.11 25.94 -27.53
CA SER A 113 -29.75 26.42 -27.78
C SER A 113 -29.12 26.85 -26.47
N TYR A 114 -27.82 26.58 -26.31
CA TYR A 114 -27.06 27.12 -25.17
C TYR A 114 -27.07 28.66 -25.17
N ASP A 115 -27.20 29.29 -26.33
CA ASP A 115 -27.18 30.75 -26.46
C ASP A 115 -28.59 31.36 -26.51
N ALA A 116 -29.64 30.54 -26.32
CA ALA A 116 -31.02 31.02 -26.19
C ALA A 116 -31.15 31.91 -24.95
N ARG A 117 -31.86 33.03 -25.09
CA ARG A 117 -32.04 34.00 -24.01
C ARG A 117 -33.16 33.58 -23.07
N ILE A 118 -33.02 33.82 -21.78
CA ILE A 118 -34.04 33.48 -20.78
C ILE A 118 -35.36 34.19 -21.09
N GLY A 119 -35.31 35.45 -21.54
CA GLY A 119 -36.50 36.21 -21.91
C GLY A 119 -37.31 35.58 -23.06
N GLU A 120 -36.65 34.90 -23.99
CA GLU A 120 -37.29 34.20 -25.11
C GLU A 120 -37.94 32.89 -24.66
N LEU A 121 -37.33 32.22 -23.68
CA LEU A 121 -37.78 30.93 -23.14
C LEU A 121 -38.91 31.07 -22.12
N LEU A 122 -39.02 32.23 -21.47
CA LEU A 122 -40.05 32.56 -20.46
C LEU A 122 -40.77 33.88 -20.80
N PRO A 123 -41.45 33.97 -21.96
CA PRO A 123 -42.03 35.23 -22.44
C PRO A 123 -43.14 35.78 -21.53
N ASP A 124 -43.90 34.93 -20.85
CA ASP A 124 -44.92 35.31 -19.86
C ASP A 124 -44.33 35.88 -18.55
N MET A 125 -43.01 35.78 -18.37
CA MET A 125 -42.27 36.37 -17.24
C MET A 125 -41.43 37.58 -17.66
N ALA A 126 -41.24 37.82 -18.97
CA ALA A 126 -40.33 38.83 -19.49
C ALA A 126 -40.68 40.25 -19.01
N GLY A 127 -41.96 40.57 -18.82
CA GLY A 127 -42.42 41.90 -18.40
C GLY A 127 -41.98 42.32 -16.99
N SER A 128 -41.78 41.37 -16.08
CA SER A 128 -41.32 41.61 -14.71
C SER A 128 -39.85 41.22 -14.48
N MET A 129 -39.18 40.75 -15.52
CA MET A 129 -37.79 40.27 -15.48
C MET A 129 -36.82 41.45 -15.62
N GLN A 130 -35.78 41.47 -14.78
CA GLN A 130 -34.69 42.43 -14.88
C GLN A 130 -34.02 42.34 -16.27
N PRO A 131 -33.67 43.47 -16.91
CA PRO A 131 -33.08 43.47 -18.25
C PRO A 131 -31.86 42.54 -18.38
N ALA A 132 -30.99 42.54 -17.36
CA ALA A 132 -29.81 41.68 -17.31
C ALA A 132 -30.17 40.19 -17.41
N PHE A 133 -31.19 39.73 -16.67
CA PHE A 133 -31.64 38.33 -16.76
C PHE A 133 -32.40 38.02 -18.04
N ARG A 134 -33.04 39.02 -18.66
CA ARG A 134 -33.72 38.85 -19.96
C ARG A 134 -32.75 38.48 -21.06
N ASP A 135 -31.57 39.11 -21.06
CA ASP A 135 -30.53 38.89 -22.07
C ASP A 135 -29.55 37.78 -21.69
N ALA A 136 -29.57 37.31 -20.43
CA ALA A 136 -28.78 36.16 -20.02
C ALA A 136 -29.20 34.89 -20.78
N THR A 137 -28.24 33.98 -20.97
CA THR A 137 -28.38 32.78 -21.80
C THR A 137 -28.47 31.50 -20.98
N VAL A 138 -28.96 30.41 -21.60
CA VAL A 138 -28.92 29.05 -21.01
C VAL A 138 -27.50 28.65 -20.61
N ARG A 139 -26.49 29.00 -21.41
CA ARG A 139 -25.07 28.80 -21.11
C ARG A 139 -24.70 29.48 -19.80
N GLN A 140 -25.05 30.75 -19.64
CA GLN A 140 -24.76 31.49 -18.41
C GLN A 140 -25.49 30.92 -17.19
N LEU A 141 -26.67 30.31 -17.35
CA LEU A 141 -27.32 29.56 -16.27
C LEU A 141 -26.52 28.30 -15.88
N LEU A 142 -26.12 27.50 -16.87
CA LEU A 142 -25.39 26.24 -16.68
C LEU A 142 -24.06 26.45 -15.96
N PHE A 143 -23.32 27.49 -16.33
CA PHE A 143 -22.01 27.82 -15.76
C PHE A 143 -22.10 28.79 -14.56
N MET A 144 -23.31 29.16 -14.14
CA MET A 144 -23.57 30.09 -13.02
C MET A 144 -22.86 31.44 -13.18
N THR A 145 -22.85 31.96 -14.40
CA THR A 145 -22.31 33.27 -14.77
C THR A 145 -23.41 34.29 -15.12
N ALA A 146 -24.68 33.94 -14.92
CA ALA A 146 -25.83 34.81 -15.23
C ALA A 146 -26.03 35.98 -14.24
N GLY A 147 -25.27 36.05 -13.13
CA GLY A 147 -25.38 37.14 -12.16
C GLY A 147 -26.36 36.91 -11.00
N PHE A 148 -26.91 35.71 -10.85
CA PHE A 148 -27.78 35.38 -9.71
C PHE A 148 -27.01 35.38 -8.38
N SER A 149 -27.66 35.84 -7.30
CA SER A 149 -27.17 35.60 -5.93
C SER A 149 -27.11 34.10 -5.62
N ALA A 150 -26.39 33.71 -4.56
CA ALA A 150 -26.11 32.29 -4.29
C ALA A 150 -27.35 31.44 -3.94
N TYR A 151 -28.29 31.98 -3.15
CA TYR A 151 -29.50 31.26 -2.68
C TYR A 151 -29.20 29.86 -2.10
N ASN A 152 -28.12 29.74 -1.32
CA ASN A 152 -27.61 28.48 -0.78
C ASN A 152 -27.79 28.33 0.75
N GLY A 153 -28.45 29.29 1.41
CA GLY A 153 -28.78 29.25 2.83
C GLY A 153 -27.64 29.58 3.80
N THR A 154 -26.38 29.57 3.34
CA THR A 154 -25.20 29.96 4.12
C THR A 154 -24.71 31.37 3.80
N ASP A 155 -25.11 31.90 2.65
CA ASP A 155 -24.80 33.25 2.20
C ASP A 155 -25.94 34.22 2.60
N SER A 156 -25.61 35.27 3.35
CA SER A 156 -26.61 36.14 3.97
C SER A 156 -27.32 37.07 2.98
N ASP A 157 -26.84 37.17 1.74
CA ASP A 157 -27.27 38.20 0.79
C ASP A 157 -28.79 38.23 0.53
N ARG A 158 -29.49 37.08 0.50
CA ARG A 158 -30.94 36.99 0.23
C ARG A 158 -31.70 35.81 0.89
N THR A 159 -31.17 35.26 1.97
CA THR A 159 -31.78 34.09 2.62
C THR A 159 -33.19 34.39 3.18
N GLY A 160 -33.43 35.60 3.69
CA GLY A 160 -34.76 36.02 4.16
C GLY A 160 -35.81 36.07 3.04
N ASP A 161 -35.48 36.67 1.90
CA ASP A 161 -36.37 36.76 0.73
C ASP A 161 -36.75 35.37 0.22
N MET A 162 -35.78 34.46 0.19
CA MET A 162 -35.99 33.07 -0.21
C MET A 162 -36.97 32.34 0.72
N LEU A 163 -36.78 32.44 2.04
CA LEU A 163 -37.67 31.81 3.02
C LEU A 163 -39.09 32.39 2.95
N ALA A 164 -39.22 33.71 2.78
CA ALA A 164 -40.51 34.35 2.57
C ALA A 164 -41.20 33.87 1.29
N ALA A 165 -40.44 33.71 0.20
CA ALA A 165 -40.96 33.17 -1.06
C ALA A 165 -41.50 31.74 -0.90
N PHE A 166 -40.79 30.87 -0.19
CA PHE A 166 -41.25 29.50 0.06
C PHE A 166 -42.49 29.45 0.95
N ALA A 167 -42.57 30.31 1.96
CA ALA A 167 -43.74 30.39 2.83
C ALA A 167 -44.99 30.92 2.10
N ALA A 168 -44.80 31.81 1.13
CA ALA A 168 -45.88 32.38 0.32
C ALA A 168 -46.29 31.50 -0.88
N ALA A 169 -45.43 30.56 -1.29
CA ALA A 169 -45.66 29.73 -2.46
C ALA A 169 -46.81 28.75 -2.24
N SER A 170 -47.69 28.61 -3.23
CA SER A 170 -48.87 27.74 -3.16
C SER A 170 -49.17 27.07 -4.50
N GLY A 171 -49.96 25.99 -4.45
CA GLY A 171 -50.31 25.20 -5.62
C GLY A 171 -49.41 23.98 -5.83
N SER A 172 -49.46 23.44 -7.04
CA SER A 172 -48.65 22.31 -7.49
C SER A 172 -47.14 22.63 -7.47
N PRO A 173 -46.26 21.62 -7.42
CA PRO A 173 -44.81 21.81 -7.53
C PRO A 173 -44.37 22.71 -8.69
N ALA A 174 -45.03 22.60 -9.85
CA ALA A 174 -44.73 23.42 -11.03
C ALA A 174 -45.18 24.88 -10.85
N GLU A 175 -46.36 25.13 -10.26
CA GLU A 175 -46.83 26.49 -9.97
C GLU A 175 -45.92 27.19 -8.96
N ARG A 176 -45.49 26.47 -7.92
CA ARG A 176 -44.54 26.95 -6.93
C ARG A 176 -43.18 27.30 -7.54
N ARG A 177 -42.62 26.41 -8.39
CA ARG A 177 -41.39 26.69 -9.16
C ARG A 177 -41.53 27.94 -10.04
N ASN A 178 -42.66 28.11 -10.71
CA ASN A 178 -42.94 29.29 -11.52
C ASN A 178 -42.99 30.57 -10.66
N GLN A 179 -43.64 30.54 -9.49
CA GLN A 179 -43.71 31.68 -8.57
C GLN A 179 -42.32 32.09 -8.09
N PHE A 180 -41.50 31.13 -7.66
CA PHE A 180 -40.13 31.41 -7.24
C PHE A 180 -39.25 31.90 -8.38
N THR A 181 -39.39 31.32 -9.58
CA THR A 181 -38.68 31.78 -10.79
C THR A 181 -39.00 33.24 -11.13
N ARG A 182 -40.27 33.67 -11.03
CA ARG A 182 -40.65 35.09 -11.22
C ARG A 182 -39.94 36.00 -10.21
N LEU A 183 -39.86 35.59 -8.95
CA LEU A 183 -39.17 36.35 -7.90
C LEU A 183 -37.67 36.46 -8.18
N LEU A 184 -37.02 35.35 -8.55
CA LEU A 184 -35.59 35.34 -8.90
C LEU A 184 -35.30 36.27 -10.09
N LEU A 185 -36.14 36.23 -11.11
CA LEU A 185 -36.00 37.02 -12.33
C LEU A 185 -36.30 38.52 -12.13
N ALA A 186 -37.08 38.88 -11.11
CA ALA A 186 -37.35 40.27 -10.74
C ALA A 186 -36.29 40.87 -9.79
N SER A 187 -35.50 40.01 -9.14
CA SER A 187 -34.49 40.43 -8.17
C SER A 187 -33.29 41.10 -8.84
N GLU A 188 -32.69 42.11 -8.21
CA GLU A 188 -31.49 42.77 -8.75
C GLU A 188 -30.32 41.77 -8.91
N PRO A 189 -29.63 41.73 -10.07
CA PRO A 189 -28.44 40.91 -10.27
C PRO A 189 -27.33 41.28 -9.28
N ALA A 190 -26.56 40.29 -8.82
CA ALA A 190 -25.39 40.52 -7.98
C ALA A 190 -24.22 41.15 -8.78
N TYR A 191 -24.16 40.88 -10.08
CA TYR A 191 -23.22 41.43 -11.06
C TYR A 191 -23.78 41.17 -12.47
N ALA A 192 -23.24 41.83 -13.50
CA ALA A 192 -23.78 41.66 -14.86
C ALA A 192 -23.47 40.26 -15.42
N PRO A 193 -24.37 39.67 -16.24
CA PRO A 193 -24.14 38.36 -16.84
C PRO A 193 -22.81 38.29 -17.60
N GLY A 194 -21.98 37.30 -17.24
CA GLY A 194 -20.66 37.06 -17.84
C GLY A 194 -19.50 37.80 -17.17
N GLU A 195 -19.73 38.76 -16.28
CA GLU A 195 -18.65 39.50 -15.57
C GLU A 195 -18.05 38.73 -14.38
N GLY A 196 -18.69 37.64 -13.96
CA GLY A 196 -18.22 36.81 -12.85
C GLY A 196 -18.88 35.44 -12.81
N GLN A 197 -18.40 34.59 -11.90
CA GLN A 197 -18.97 33.27 -11.61
C GLN A 197 -19.26 33.17 -10.11
N ARG A 198 -20.48 32.76 -9.75
CA ARG A 198 -20.90 32.56 -8.37
C ARG A 198 -21.77 31.32 -8.30
N TYR A 199 -21.42 30.41 -7.40
CA TYR A 199 -22.22 29.21 -7.17
C TYR A 199 -23.65 29.58 -6.73
N SER A 200 -24.65 29.22 -7.54
CA SER A 200 -26.03 29.69 -7.38
C SER A 200 -27.08 28.59 -7.57
N ASN A 201 -27.82 28.31 -6.51
CA ASN A 201 -29.01 27.45 -6.58
C ASN A 201 -30.11 28.12 -7.41
N ALA A 202 -30.25 29.44 -7.32
CA ALA A 202 -31.23 30.21 -8.07
C ALA A 202 -31.08 30.03 -9.59
N SER A 203 -29.84 30.03 -10.08
CA SER A 203 -29.54 29.75 -11.49
C SER A 203 -30.15 28.42 -11.97
N PHE A 204 -30.04 27.38 -11.14
CA PHE A 204 -30.57 26.05 -11.44
C PHE A 204 -32.08 25.93 -11.23
N SER A 205 -32.68 26.68 -10.29
CA SER A 205 -34.14 26.77 -10.17
C SER A 205 -34.76 27.38 -11.43
N VAL A 206 -34.18 28.46 -11.98
CA VAL A 206 -34.64 29.05 -13.25
C VAL A 206 -34.47 28.05 -14.40
N LEU A 207 -33.31 27.40 -14.49
CA LEU A 207 -33.04 26.39 -15.52
C LEU A 207 -34.00 25.20 -15.43
N GLY A 208 -34.36 24.76 -14.23
CA GLY A 208 -35.33 23.70 -14.00
C GLY A 208 -36.73 24.07 -14.48
N THR A 209 -37.17 25.31 -14.28
CA THR A 209 -38.44 25.83 -14.82
C THR A 209 -38.43 25.87 -16.35
N ILE A 210 -37.33 26.32 -16.97
CA ILE A 210 -37.17 26.28 -18.43
C ILE A 210 -37.26 24.83 -18.94
N TYR A 211 -36.52 23.92 -18.31
CA TYR A 211 -36.54 22.51 -18.68
C TYR A 211 -37.94 21.90 -18.55
N GLU A 212 -38.61 22.10 -17.41
CA GLU A 212 -39.97 21.60 -17.13
C GLU A 212 -40.98 22.08 -18.18
N ARG A 213 -40.91 23.36 -18.58
CA ARG A 213 -41.78 23.92 -19.61
C ARG A 213 -41.50 23.36 -21.00
N LEU A 214 -40.23 23.20 -21.36
CA LEU A 214 -39.86 22.65 -22.68
C LEU A 214 -40.24 21.19 -22.84
N VAL A 215 -40.19 20.40 -21.75
CA VAL A 215 -40.55 18.97 -21.78
C VAL A 215 -42.02 18.69 -21.50
N GLU A 216 -42.79 19.70 -21.08
CA GLU A 216 -44.23 19.64 -20.81
C GLU A 216 -44.64 18.49 -19.86
N ARG A 217 -43.78 18.19 -18.89
CA ARG A 217 -43.96 17.10 -17.92
C ARG A 217 -43.45 17.55 -16.56
N PRO A 218 -43.99 17.01 -15.45
CA PRO A 218 -43.50 17.35 -14.11
C PRO A 218 -41.99 17.18 -14.00
N TYR A 219 -41.30 18.23 -13.54
CA TYR A 219 -39.84 18.33 -13.48
C TYR A 219 -39.20 17.06 -12.91
N ALA A 220 -39.66 16.63 -11.73
CA ALA A 220 -39.08 15.50 -11.01
C ALA A 220 -39.06 14.22 -11.86
N GLN A 221 -40.20 13.90 -12.49
CA GLN A 221 -40.31 12.72 -13.34
C GLN A 221 -39.48 12.87 -14.62
N ALA A 222 -39.59 14.01 -15.29
CA ALA A 222 -38.89 14.26 -16.54
C ALA A 222 -37.37 14.26 -16.37
N ALA A 223 -36.86 14.80 -15.26
CA ALA A 223 -35.45 14.81 -14.93
C ALA A 223 -34.96 13.38 -14.66
N VAL A 224 -35.64 12.61 -13.79
CA VAL A 224 -35.28 11.20 -13.50
C VAL A 224 -35.28 10.35 -14.77
N ASP A 225 -36.32 10.44 -15.60
CA ASP A 225 -36.41 9.65 -16.84
C ASP A 225 -35.28 9.97 -17.82
N SER A 226 -34.93 11.26 -17.93
CA SER A 226 -33.92 11.74 -18.88
C SER A 226 -32.51 11.24 -18.55
N VAL A 227 -32.19 11.01 -17.27
CA VAL A 227 -30.85 10.58 -16.84
C VAL A 227 -30.82 9.15 -16.34
N PHE A 228 -31.61 8.80 -15.32
CA PHE A 228 -31.62 7.47 -14.70
C PHE A 228 -32.40 6.46 -15.54
N GLY A 229 -33.54 6.88 -16.11
CA GLY A 229 -34.36 6.02 -16.97
C GLY A 229 -33.58 5.50 -18.19
N ARG A 230 -32.77 6.37 -18.82
CA ARG A 230 -31.92 6.01 -19.98
C ARG A 230 -30.85 4.97 -19.69
N VAL A 231 -30.46 4.79 -18.43
CA VAL A 231 -29.45 3.79 -18.00
C VAL A 231 -30.08 2.63 -17.23
N GLY A 232 -31.42 2.50 -17.25
CA GLY A 232 -32.14 1.47 -16.53
C GLY A 232 -31.88 1.52 -15.02
N ALA A 233 -31.91 2.73 -14.46
CA ALA A 233 -31.73 3.01 -13.03
C ALA A 233 -32.95 3.72 -12.46
N ALA A 234 -33.19 3.52 -11.17
CA ALA A 234 -34.25 4.21 -10.43
C ALA A 234 -33.65 5.35 -9.61
N ALA A 235 -34.39 6.45 -9.51
CA ALA A 235 -34.12 7.59 -8.65
C ALA A 235 -35.45 8.26 -8.31
N GLY A 236 -35.42 9.18 -7.36
CA GLY A 236 -36.58 9.96 -6.94
C GLY A 236 -36.20 11.37 -6.50
N PHE A 237 -37.11 12.02 -5.80
CA PHE A 237 -36.94 13.35 -5.23
C PHE A 237 -37.37 13.36 -3.75
N GLY A 238 -36.87 14.35 -3.00
CA GLY A 238 -37.18 14.53 -1.59
C GLY A 238 -36.06 14.02 -0.69
N ILE A 239 -36.40 13.28 0.36
CA ILE A 239 -35.43 12.64 1.26
C ILE A 239 -35.51 11.11 1.16
N PRO A 240 -34.45 10.37 1.55
CA PRO A 240 -34.42 8.92 1.36
C PRO A 240 -35.62 8.18 1.97
N ARG A 241 -36.09 8.58 3.15
CA ARG A 241 -37.24 7.95 3.81
C ARG A 241 -38.59 8.19 3.11
N ASP A 242 -38.70 9.18 2.23
CA ASP A 242 -39.88 9.35 1.37
C ASP A 242 -40.03 8.18 0.38
N LEU A 243 -38.90 7.55 0.00
CA LEU A 243 -38.88 6.37 -0.88
C LEU A 243 -39.09 5.05 -0.12
N GLY A 244 -39.20 5.11 1.21
CA GLY A 244 -39.55 3.96 2.06
C GLY A 244 -38.83 3.99 3.42
N PRO A 245 -39.44 3.41 4.47
CA PRO A 245 -38.93 3.48 5.85
C PRO A 245 -37.63 2.70 6.06
N ALA A 246 -37.26 1.81 5.12
CA ALA A 246 -36.00 1.09 5.13
C ALA A 246 -34.81 1.91 4.61
N ASN A 247 -35.03 3.17 4.20
CA ASN A 247 -33.96 4.06 3.79
C ASN A 247 -33.36 4.84 4.98
N PRO A 248 -32.16 5.41 4.82
CA PRO A 248 -31.46 6.11 5.88
C PRO A 248 -32.21 7.37 6.34
N SER A 249 -32.13 7.64 7.63
CA SER A 249 -32.58 8.90 8.22
C SER A 249 -31.66 10.04 7.81
N VAL A 250 -32.22 11.24 7.85
CA VAL A 250 -31.45 12.48 7.74
C VAL A 250 -30.80 12.75 9.11
N HIS A 251 -29.50 13.05 9.12
CA HIS A 251 -28.82 13.50 10.34
C HIS A 251 -28.40 14.96 10.21
N LEU A 252 -28.93 15.80 11.09
CA LEU A 252 -28.64 17.24 11.13
C LEU A 252 -27.78 17.56 12.35
N ALA A 253 -26.92 18.56 12.22
CA ALA A 253 -26.14 19.08 13.34
C ALA A 253 -27.04 19.89 14.29
N ALA A 254 -27.02 19.55 15.57
CA ALA A 254 -27.55 20.36 16.65
C ALA A 254 -26.66 21.57 16.93
N GLY A 255 -27.12 22.49 17.79
CA GLY A 255 -26.40 23.73 18.10
C GLY A 255 -25.02 23.53 18.73
N ASP A 256 -24.75 22.37 19.32
CA ASP A 256 -23.44 21.96 19.87
C ASP A 256 -22.58 21.16 18.87
N GLY A 257 -23.04 21.01 17.63
CA GLY A 257 -22.38 20.25 16.57
C GLY A 257 -22.63 18.74 16.60
N THR A 258 -23.38 18.22 17.57
CA THR A 258 -23.74 16.79 17.61
C THR A 258 -24.74 16.45 16.52
N LEU A 259 -24.61 15.29 15.88
CA LEU A 259 -25.55 14.85 14.85
C LEU A 259 -26.76 14.16 15.47
N VAL A 260 -27.95 14.62 15.12
CA VAL A 260 -29.24 14.07 15.57
C VAL A 260 -29.96 13.44 14.38
N ALA A 261 -30.40 12.18 14.56
CA ALA A 261 -31.19 11.48 13.57
C ALA A 261 -32.65 11.95 13.60
N ILE A 262 -33.19 12.32 12.44
CA ILE A 262 -34.61 12.61 12.24
C ILE A 262 -35.21 11.46 11.44
N ASP A 263 -35.89 10.56 12.14
CA ASP A 263 -36.44 9.33 11.54
C ASP A 263 -37.81 9.55 10.89
N ASP A 264 -38.61 10.49 11.40
CA ASP A 264 -39.89 10.85 10.79
C ASP A 264 -39.64 11.88 9.66
N PRO A 265 -39.95 11.54 8.40
CA PRO A 265 -39.82 12.47 7.28
C PRO A 265 -40.61 13.78 7.44
N ALA A 266 -41.70 13.77 8.22
CA ALA A 266 -42.53 14.94 8.49
C ALA A 266 -41.85 15.92 9.46
N GLU A 267 -40.93 15.45 10.29
CA GLU A 267 -40.18 16.28 11.26
C GLU A 267 -38.96 16.95 10.64
N VAL A 268 -38.56 16.56 9.42
CA VAL A 268 -37.52 17.25 8.64
C VAL A 268 -38.08 18.55 8.07
N THR A 269 -38.19 19.55 8.94
CA THR A 269 -38.81 20.86 8.66
C THR A 269 -37.83 21.92 8.17
N ASN A 270 -36.53 21.65 8.25
CA ASN A 270 -35.51 22.57 7.79
C ASN A 270 -35.44 22.54 6.25
N VAL A 271 -36.07 23.55 5.65
CA VAL A 271 -36.21 23.78 4.19
C VAL A 271 -34.89 24.04 3.47
N LEU A 272 -33.80 24.29 4.20
CA LEU A 272 -32.47 24.55 3.65
C LEU A 272 -31.47 23.44 3.95
N LEU A 273 -31.72 22.65 5.00
CA LEU A 273 -30.88 21.55 5.44
C LEU A 273 -31.78 20.37 5.83
N GLY A 274 -31.97 19.43 4.92
CA GLY A 274 -32.69 18.18 5.16
C GLY A 274 -33.67 17.89 4.03
N ARG A 275 -34.69 18.74 3.86
CA ARG A 275 -35.75 18.58 2.85
C ARG A 275 -35.87 19.84 2.02
N LEU A 276 -35.35 19.80 0.79
CA LEU A 276 -35.49 20.92 -0.14
C LEU A 276 -36.95 21.06 -0.62
N PRO A 277 -37.47 22.28 -0.75
CA PRO A 277 -38.78 22.52 -1.32
C PRO A 277 -38.75 22.32 -2.86
N PRO A 278 -39.90 22.06 -3.51
CA PRO A 278 -39.97 21.80 -4.95
C PRO A 278 -39.35 22.87 -5.86
N GLU A 279 -39.26 24.10 -5.38
CA GLU A 279 -38.63 25.26 -6.01
C GLU A 279 -37.11 25.11 -6.13
N LEU A 280 -36.50 24.37 -5.20
CA LEU A 280 -35.07 24.05 -5.16
C LEU A 280 -34.76 22.62 -5.60
N ASP A 281 -35.77 21.81 -5.95
CA ASP A 281 -35.56 20.47 -6.52
C ASP A 281 -34.53 20.49 -7.66
N PRO A 282 -34.57 21.44 -8.63
CA PRO A 282 -33.56 21.52 -9.69
C PRO A 282 -32.13 21.73 -9.21
N ALA A 283 -31.97 22.32 -8.02
CA ALA A 283 -30.68 22.61 -7.44
C ALA A 283 -30.16 21.47 -6.56
N GLY A 284 -31.01 20.59 -6.01
CA GLY A 284 -30.51 19.56 -5.11
C GLY A 284 -31.44 18.42 -4.68
N GLY A 285 -32.63 18.29 -5.27
CA GLY A 285 -33.68 17.43 -4.73
C GLY A 285 -33.56 15.94 -5.05
N MET A 286 -32.65 15.51 -5.93
CA MET A 286 -32.59 14.11 -6.35
C MET A 286 -32.10 13.18 -5.25
N VAL A 287 -32.69 11.99 -5.22
CA VAL A 287 -32.36 10.90 -4.32
C VAL A 287 -32.13 9.63 -5.13
N ALA A 288 -31.04 8.92 -4.88
CA ALA A 288 -30.76 7.65 -5.54
C ALA A 288 -29.88 6.74 -4.70
N THR A 289 -29.83 5.46 -5.05
CA THR A 289 -28.80 4.55 -4.55
C THR A 289 -27.46 4.83 -5.23
N MET A 290 -26.35 4.55 -4.56
CA MET A 290 -25.02 4.71 -5.16
C MET A 290 -24.83 3.87 -6.44
N PRO A 291 -25.33 2.63 -6.56
CA PRO A 291 -25.32 1.90 -7.83
C PRO A 291 -26.10 2.58 -8.96
N ALA A 292 -27.26 3.16 -8.66
CA ALA A 292 -28.06 3.88 -9.66
C ALA A 292 -27.33 5.15 -10.11
N PHE A 293 -26.77 5.91 -9.17
CA PHE A 293 -26.00 7.11 -9.46
C PHE A 293 -24.72 6.81 -10.26
N ALA A 294 -24.00 5.74 -9.89
CA ALA A 294 -22.82 5.27 -10.61
C ALA A 294 -23.09 4.95 -12.09
N LYS A 295 -24.27 4.42 -12.44
CA LYS A 295 -24.62 4.14 -13.84
C LYS A 295 -24.71 5.40 -14.70
N VAL A 296 -25.18 6.51 -14.12
CA VAL A 296 -25.26 7.80 -14.80
C VAL A 296 -23.87 8.42 -14.91
N GLU A 297 -23.13 8.46 -13.80
CA GLU A 297 -21.76 8.97 -13.74
C GLU A 297 -20.79 8.17 -14.62
N GLN A 298 -21.04 6.88 -14.81
CA GLN A 298 -20.35 6.07 -15.80
C GLN A 298 -20.49 6.62 -17.23
N GLN A 299 -21.66 7.12 -17.60
CA GLN A 299 -21.85 7.66 -18.94
C GLN A 299 -21.12 8.99 -19.11
N LEU A 300 -21.02 9.78 -18.04
CA LEU A 300 -20.21 11.00 -17.97
C LEU A 300 -18.70 10.68 -18.06
N LEU A 301 -18.24 9.62 -17.40
CA LEU A 301 -16.89 9.08 -17.58
C LEU A 301 -16.65 8.65 -19.03
N ARG A 302 -17.58 7.92 -19.64
CA ARG A 302 -17.48 7.51 -21.05
C ARG A 302 -17.41 8.72 -21.98
N ALA A 303 -18.25 9.74 -21.77
CA ALA A 303 -18.27 10.96 -22.58
C ALA A 303 -16.96 11.76 -22.47
N SER A 304 -16.42 11.93 -21.27
CA SER A 304 -15.11 12.58 -21.06
C SER A 304 -13.97 11.83 -21.74
N MET A 305 -14.07 10.50 -21.85
CA MET A 305 -13.15 9.67 -22.64
C MET A 305 -13.40 9.70 -24.16
N GLY A 306 -14.51 10.30 -24.62
CA GLY A 306 -14.92 10.29 -26.04
C GLY A 306 -15.61 9.02 -26.50
N LEU A 307 -16.07 8.20 -25.58
CA LEU A 307 -16.79 6.97 -25.88
C LEU A 307 -18.29 7.24 -26.07
N SER A 308 -18.92 6.44 -26.92
CA SER A 308 -20.36 6.48 -27.14
C SER A 308 -21.13 6.07 -25.87
N GLN A 309 -22.29 6.70 -25.64
CA GLN A 309 -23.08 6.54 -24.43
C GLN A 309 -24.55 6.98 -24.68
N PRO A 310 -25.54 6.52 -23.88
CA PRO A 310 -26.97 6.63 -24.23
C PRO A 310 -27.65 7.97 -23.83
N LEU A 311 -27.00 8.83 -23.05
CA LEU A 311 -27.57 10.07 -22.56
C LEU A 311 -27.68 11.12 -23.68
N ALA A 312 -26.60 11.40 -24.42
CA ALA A 312 -26.50 12.42 -25.47
C ALA A 312 -25.25 12.20 -26.36
N SER A 313 -25.03 13.01 -27.39
CA SER A 313 -23.74 12.99 -28.10
C SER A 313 -22.57 13.30 -27.16
N ALA A 314 -21.42 12.65 -27.40
CA ALA A 314 -20.22 12.90 -26.59
C ALA A 314 -19.75 14.36 -26.69
N ALA A 315 -20.00 15.02 -27.83
CA ALA A 315 -19.70 16.44 -28.01
C ALA A 315 -20.56 17.32 -27.08
N ALA A 316 -21.87 17.07 -27.00
CA ALA A 316 -22.76 17.82 -26.12
C ALA A 316 -22.39 17.68 -24.64
N LEU A 317 -21.95 16.50 -24.20
CA LEU A 317 -21.56 16.28 -22.80
C LEU A 317 -20.14 16.73 -22.47
N ARG A 318 -19.19 16.72 -23.42
CA ARG A 318 -17.81 17.16 -23.16
C ARG A 318 -17.74 18.62 -22.74
N GLY A 319 -18.55 19.48 -23.35
CA GLY A 319 -18.65 20.88 -22.99
C GLY A 319 -19.11 21.13 -21.55
N LEU A 320 -19.71 20.13 -20.87
CA LEU A 320 -20.10 20.26 -19.47
C LEU A 320 -18.90 20.26 -18.51
N PHE A 321 -17.78 19.61 -18.88
CA PHE A 321 -16.58 19.51 -18.06
C PHE A 321 -15.61 20.68 -18.25
N GLU A 322 -15.76 21.44 -19.33
CA GLU A 322 -14.91 22.58 -19.66
C GLU A 322 -15.23 23.73 -18.70
N PRO A 323 -14.28 24.16 -17.84
CA PRO A 323 -14.56 25.19 -16.86
C PRO A 323 -14.69 26.56 -17.53
N VAL A 324 -15.65 27.36 -17.06
CA VAL A 324 -15.74 28.80 -17.33
C VAL A 324 -15.41 29.50 -16.02
N GLY A 325 -14.16 29.96 -15.86
CA GLY A 325 -13.65 30.34 -14.54
C GLY A 325 -13.22 29.10 -13.75
N ASP A 326 -13.74 28.93 -12.54
CA ASP A 326 -13.36 27.85 -11.63
C ASP A 326 -14.24 26.60 -11.76
N LEU A 327 -15.46 26.74 -12.32
CA LEU A 327 -16.45 25.67 -12.42
C LEU A 327 -16.86 25.38 -13.86
N GLY A 328 -17.05 24.09 -14.16
CA GLY A 328 -17.80 23.59 -15.30
C GLY A 328 -19.32 23.66 -15.07
N ALA A 329 -20.09 23.10 -16.01
CA ALA A 329 -21.55 23.16 -15.96
C ALA A 329 -22.10 22.43 -14.73
N GLY A 330 -23.02 23.06 -14.02
CA GLY A 330 -23.60 22.51 -12.79
C GLY A 330 -22.71 22.62 -11.56
N GLY A 331 -21.45 23.06 -11.68
CA GLY A 331 -20.49 23.10 -10.58
C GLY A 331 -19.42 22.00 -10.63
N ILE A 332 -19.23 21.34 -11.77
CA ILE A 332 -18.17 20.33 -11.95
C ILE A 332 -16.81 20.99 -11.81
N VAL A 333 -15.96 20.45 -10.95
CA VAL A 333 -14.57 20.89 -10.81
C VAL A 333 -13.66 19.95 -11.59
N THR A 334 -12.77 20.52 -12.41
CA THR A 334 -11.74 19.77 -13.12
C THR A 334 -10.39 20.14 -12.54
N SER A 335 -9.72 19.21 -11.87
CA SER A 335 -8.41 19.44 -11.23
C SER A 335 -7.42 18.29 -11.50
N ARG A 336 -6.16 18.47 -11.10
CA ARG A 336 -5.16 17.39 -11.08
C ARG A 336 -5.03 16.81 -9.68
N ILE A 337 -5.69 15.69 -9.43
CA ILE A 337 -5.60 14.97 -8.15
C ILE A 337 -4.61 13.81 -8.34
N THR A 338 -3.59 13.71 -7.50
CA THR A 338 -2.51 12.70 -7.63
C THR A 338 -1.86 12.66 -9.03
N GLY A 339 -1.73 13.84 -9.67
CA GLY A 339 -1.14 13.99 -10.99
C GLY A 339 -2.05 13.61 -12.17
N ARG A 340 -3.32 13.23 -11.94
CA ARG A 340 -4.29 12.85 -12.97
C ARG A 340 -5.41 13.86 -13.08
N THR A 341 -5.87 14.11 -14.30
CA THR A 341 -7.09 14.89 -14.52
C THR A 341 -8.28 14.16 -13.92
N THR A 342 -8.94 14.81 -12.98
CA THR A 342 -10.11 14.32 -12.27
C THR A 342 -11.21 15.35 -12.39
N HIS A 343 -12.37 14.90 -12.90
CA HIS A 343 -13.61 15.65 -12.76
C HIS A 343 -14.25 15.22 -11.46
N PHE A 344 -14.50 16.14 -10.54
CA PHE A 344 -15.17 15.83 -9.30
C PHE A 344 -16.32 16.80 -9.02
N PHE A 345 -17.27 16.32 -8.24
CA PHE A 345 -18.45 17.07 -7.86
C PHE A 345 -18.85 16.70 -6.43
N GLU A 346 -19.35 17.69 -5.69
CA GLU A 346 -19.81 17.57 -4.31
C GLU A 346 -21.27 18.05 -4.20
N GLY A 347 -22.07 17.34 -3.41
CA GLY A 347 -23.46 17.69 -3.18
C GLY A 347 -23.85 17.48 -1.73
N SER A 348 -24.42 18.51 -1.09
CA SER A 348 -24.98 18.41 0.26
C SER A 348 -26.41 18.91 0.28
N THR A 349 -27.24 18.26 1.11
CA THR A 349 -28.55 18.76 1.52
C THR A 349 -28.58 19.10 3.01
N GLY A 350 -27.43 19.18 3.69
CA GLY A 350 -27.35 19.34 5.15
C GLY A 350 -27.68 18.08 5.95
N GLY A 351 -28.55 17.21 5.41
CA GLY A 351 -28.89 15.90 5.94
C GLY A 351 -28.19 14.71 5.29
N SER A 352 -27.53 14.95 4.17
CA SER A 352 -26.77 13.98 3.40
C SER A 352 -25.69 14.70 2.61
N HIS A 353 -24.61 13.98 2.31
CA HIS A 353 -23.49 14.47 1.53
C HIS A 353 -23.13 13.43 0.48
N ALA A 354 -22.95 13.81 -0.77
CA ALA A 354 -22.60 12.95 -1.89
C ALA A 354 -21.42 13.54 -2.68
N PHE A 355 -20.64 12.65 -3.27
CA PHE A 355 -19.45 12.97 -4.06
C PHE A 355 -19.41 12.09 -5.31
N SER A 356 -18.88 12.63 -6.40
CA SER A 356 -18.48 11.86 -7.57
C SER A 356 -17.09 12.26 -8.03
N PHE A 357 -16.29 11.27 -8.43
CA PHE A 357 -14.95 11.45 -8.98
C PHE A 357 -14.82 10.61 -10.25
N LEU A 358 -14.47 11.25 -11.35
CA LEU A 358 -14.26 10.63 -12.65
C LEU A 358 -12.80 10.87 -13.06
N VAL A 359 -12.08 9.79 -13.38
CA VAL A 359 -10.68 9.87 -13.84
C VAL A 359 -10.59 9.29 -15.25
N PRO A 360 -10.77 10.12 -16.30
CA PRO A 360 -10.88 9.65 -17.68
C PRO A 360 -9.63 8.90 -18.15
N THR A 361 -8.44 9.36 -17.75
CA THR A 361 -7.16 8.73 -18.12
C THR A 361 -7.01 7.33 -17.55
N ALA A 362 -7.69 7.03 -16.44
CA ALA A 362 -7.73 5.70 -15.85
C ALA A 362 -8.97 4.92 -16.30
N GLY A 363 -10.00 5.58 -16.82
CA GLY A 363 -11.28 4.96 -17.14
C GLY A 363 -12.00 4.41 -15.91
N ILE A 364 -11.85 5.10 -14.76
CA ILE A 364 -12.47 4.72 -13.49
C ILE A 364 -13.20 5.91 -12.88
N GLY A 365 -14.26 5.62 -12.13
CA GLY A 365 -14.92 6.58 -11.27
C GLY A 365 -15.40 5.97 -9.97
N VAL A 366 -15.72 6.84 -9.01
CA VAL A 366 -16.32 6.48 -7.73
C VAL A 366 -17.40 7.49 -7.39
N VAL A 367 -18.55 6.99 -6.98
CA VAL A 367 -19.57 7.78 -6.28
C VAL A 367 -19.64 7.33 -4.83
N PHE A 368 -19.90 8.27 -3.95
CA PHE A 368 -19.93 8.03 -2.51
C PHE A 368 -20.94 8.97 -1.86
N ALA A 369 -21.66 8.50 -0.83
CA ALA A 369 -22.55 9.35 -0.05
C ALA A 369 -22.59 8.96 1.43
N SER A 370 -22.82 9.95 2.30
CA SER A 370 -23.10 9.80 3.74
C SER A 370 -24.51 10.30 4.08
N ASN A 371 -25.09 9.76 5.15
CA ASN A 371 -26.39 10.17 5.67
C ASN A 371 -26.31 11.30 6.71
N SER A 372 -25.32 12.17 6.57
CA SER A 372 -25.15 13.45 7.28
C SER A 372 -24.67 14.50 6.29
N GLY A 373 -25.01 15.78 6.48
CA GLY A 373 -24.52 16.85 5.60
C GLY A 373 -23.10 17.33 5.90
N VAL A 374 -22.50 16.87 7.00
CA VAL A 374 -21.10 17.15 7.33
C VAL A 374 -20.21 16.46 6.32
N ASN A 375 -19.24 17.19 5.77
CA ASN A 375 -18.25 16.61 4.87
C ASN A 375 -17.43 15.55 5.65
N PRO A 376 -17.49 14.26 5.26
CA PRO A 376 -16.93 13.18 6.06
C PRO A 376 -15.40 13.13 6.05
N PHE A 377 -14.72 13.94 5.23
CA PHE A 377 -13.26 14.05 5.22
C PHE A 377 -12.73 14.96 6.33
N ILE A 378 -13.56 15.85 6.89
CA ILE A 378 -13.16 16.78 7.95
C ILE A 378 -12.68 16.00 9.18
N GLY A 379 -11.43 16.23 9.59
CA GLY A 379 -10.78 15.56 10.73
C GLY A 379 -10.34 14.13 10.45
N VAL A 380 -10.53 13.62 9.23
CA VAL A 380 -10.01 12.33 8.76
C VAL A 380 -8.81 12.51 7.83
N ALA A 381 -8.78 13.60 7.08
CA ALA A 381 -7.69 13.99 6.20
C ALA A 381 -7.22 15.41 6.56
N ASP A 382 -5.93 15.69 6.36
CA ASP A 382 -5.32 16.99 6.69
C ASP A 382 -5.86 18.10 5.77
N THR A 383 -6.15 17.75 4.51
CA THR A 383 -6.79 18.63 3.55
C THR A 383 -7.93 17.94 2.79
N GLN A 384 -8.79 18.74 2.16
CA GLN A 384 -9.85 18.25 1.28
C GLN A 384 -9.28 17.49 0.07
N GLU A 385 -8.13 17.93 -0.46
CA GLU A 385 -7.43 17.23 -1.55
C GLU A 385 -6.89 15.86 -1.11
N ASP A 386 -6.41 15.72 0.13
CA ASP A 386 -5.99 14.42 0.69
C ASP A 386 -7.17 13.46 0.83
N GLY A 387 -8.33 13.97 1.23
CA GLY A 387 -9.58 13.22 1.23
C GLY A 387 -9.96 12.70 -0.15
N TYR A 388 -9.78 13.53 -1.19
CA TYR A 388 -10.03 13.13 -2.57
C TYR A 388 -9.01 12.12 -3.09
N ALA A 389 -7.73 12.30 -2.76
CA ALA A 389 -6.67 11.35 -3.08
C ALA A 389 -6.93 9.99 -2.43
N LEU A 390 -7.43 9.97 -1.19
CA LEU A 390 -7.84 8.75 -0.49
C LEU A 390 -8.96 8.01 -1.24
N MET A 391 -10.00 8.73 -1.70
CA MET A 391 -11.10 8.14 -2.48
C MET A 391 -10.65 7.63 -3.85
N MET A 392 -9.68 8.31 -4.47
CA MET A 392 -9.09 7.84 -5.72
C MET A 392 -8.25 6.58 -5.54
N ALA A 393 -7.42 6.53 -4.50
CA ALA A 393 -6.66 5.34 -4.14
C ALA A 393 -7.59 4.16 -3.82
N LEU A 394 -8.74 4.44 -3.20
CA LEU A 394 -9.82 3.49 -2.94
C LEU A 394 -10.39 2.88 -4.23
N ALA A 395 -10.77 3.72 -5.19
CA ALA A 395 -11.28 3.28 -6.48
C ALA A 395 -10.23 2.43 -7.24
N GLU A 396 -8.97 2.86 -7.25
CA GLU A 396 -7.90 2.13 -7.93
C GLU A 396 -7.58 0.77 -7.28
N ARG A 397 -7.55 0.72 -5.94
CA ARG A 397 -7.37 -0.54 -5.19
C ARG A 397 -8.52 -1.50 -5.43
N ALA A 398 -9.75 -0.97 -5.45
CA ALA A 398 -10.93 -1.75 -5.78
C ALA A 398 -10.78 -2.37 -7.17
N ARG A 399 -10.48 -1.60 -8.22
CA ARG A 399 -10.32 -2.14 -9.59
C ARG A 399 -9.30 -3.27 -9.73
N ARG A 400 -8.22 -3.25 -8.95
CA ARG A 400 -7.15 -4.27 -9.06
C ARG A 400 -7.46 -5.58 -8.35
N GLY A 401 -8.59 -5.72 -7.65
CA GLY A 401 -8.87 -6.94 -6.87
C GLY A 401 -7.87 -7.14 -5.73
N VAL A 402 -7.36 -6.06 -5.15
CA VAL A 402 -6.33 -6.15 -4.11
C VAL A 402 -7.01 -6.19 -2.75
N LEU A 403 -7.10 -7.38 -2.16
CA LEU A 403 -7.44 -7.55 -0.75
C LEU A 403 -6.18 -7.32 0.09
N VAL A 404 -6.21 -6.27 0.92
CA VAL A 404 -5.27 -6.10 2.03
C VAL A 404 -5.76 -6.96 3.18
N ALA A 405 -5.23 -8.17 3.36
CA ALA A 405 -5.53 -9.01 4.53
C ALA A 405 -5.07 -8.31 5.81
N ARG A 406 -5.99 -8.13 6.76
CA ARG A 406 -5.71 -7.63 8.11
C ARG A 406 -6.18 -8.67 9.12
N SER A 407 -5.34 -8.91 10.12
CA SER A 407 -5.70 -9.67 11.33
C SER A 407 -6.87 -8.99 12.05
N ALA A 408 -7.78 -9.79 12.62
CA ALA A 408 -8.93 -9.33 13.42
C ALA A 408 -8.50 -8.58 14.69
N ASP A 409 -7.24 -8.75 15.12
CA ASP A 409 -6.64 -7.95 16.18
C ASP A 409 -5.43 -7.19 15.61
N GLN A 410 -5.69 -5.92 15.25
CA GLN A 410 -4.74 -4.83 15.01
C GLN A 410 -3.85 -4.87 13.73
N GLY A 411 -4.42 -4.43 12.60
CA GLY A 411 -3.84 -3.34 11.79
C GLY A 411 -2.72 -3.56 10.75
N ALA A 412 -2.01 -4.70 10.67
CA ALA A 412 -0.91 -4.85 9.68
C ALA A 412 -1.35 -5.46 8.32
N VAL A 413 -0.85 -4.88 7.22
CA VAL A 413 -1.09 -5.25 5.81
C VAL A 413 -0.09 -6.32 5.35
N PHE A 414 -0.57 -7.50 4.95
CA PHE A 414 0.23 -8.50 4.22
C PHE A 414 -0.15 -8.46 2.74
N GLY A 415 0.84 -8.67 1.85
CA GLY A 415 0.77 -8.39 0.41
C GLY A 415 -0.41 -9.00 -0.38
N GLU A 416 -0.48 -8.65 -1.66
CA GLU A 416 -1.58 -9.03 -2.58
C GLU A 416 -1.93 -10.53 -2.51
N VAL A 417 -3.17 -10.82 -2.11
CA VAL A 417 -3.77 -12.17 -2.10
C VAL A 417 -4.80 -12.23 -3.22
N GLU A 418 -4.60 -13.09 -4.22
CA GLU A 418 -5.70 -13.56 -5.07
C GLU A 418 -6.59 -14.48 -4.23
N ALA A 419 -7.73 -13.98 -3.75
CA ALA A 419 -8.72 -14.81 -3.05
C ALA A 419 -9.66 -15.46 -4.07
N SER A 420 -10.00 -16.74 -3.88
CA SER A 420 -11.04 -17.41 -4.66
C SER A 420 -12.33 -17.56 -3.82
N CYS A 421 -13.45 -17.05 -4.33
CA CYS A 421 -14.77 -17.22 -3.71
C CYS A 421 -15.41 -18.55 -4.19
N ALA A 422 -15.72 -19.48 -3.28
CA ALA A 422 -16.46 -20.69 -3.61
C ALA A 422 -17.97 -20.38 -3.63
N ALA A 423 -18.61 -20.63 -4.77
CA ALA A 423 -19.99 -20.22 -5.07
C ALA A 423 -21.10 -20.85 -4.20
N SER A 424 -20.77 -21.70 -3.21
CA SER A 424 -21.77 -22.48 -2.48
C SER A 424 -21.96 -22.16 -1.00
N LYS A 425 -21.11 -21.35 -0.34
CA LYS A 425 -21.23 -21.11 1.12
C LYS A 425 -20.84 -19.73 1.66
N GLY A 426 -20.38 -18.78 0.85
CA GLY A 426 -20.09 -17.41 1.32
C GLY A 426 -18.83 -17.26 2.20
N ASP A 427 -18.07 -18.34 2.43
CA ASP A 427 -16.82 -18.33 3.16
C ASP A 427 -15.62 -17.99 2.25
N LEU A 428 -14.75 -17.10 2.72
CA LEU A 428 -13.52 -16.70 2.03
C LEU A 428 -12.45 -17.79 2.23
N PHE A 429 -12.11 -18.52 1.18
CA PHE A 429 -10.95 -19.43 1.19
C PHE A 429 -9.73 -18.71 0.62
N ALA A 430 -8.68 -18.59 1.42
CA ALA A 430 -7.36 -18.22 0.90
C ALA A 430 -6.81 -19.42 0.11
N VAL A 431 -6.87 -19.36 -1.22
CA VAL A 431 -6.13 -20.28 -2.08
C VAL A 431 -4.81 -19.62 -2.40
N THR A 432 -3.74 -20.01 -1.71
CA THR A 432 -2.37 -19.68 -2.10
C THR A 432 -2.05 -20.41 -3.40
N ARG A 433 -2.35 -19.79 -4.55
CA ARG A 433 -1.75 -20.17 -5.83
C ARG A 433 -0.44 -19.43 -5.99
N THR A 434 0.65 -20.17 -5.88
CA THR A 434 1.99 -19.75 -6.30
C THR A 434 1.96 -19.55 -7.82
N PHE A 435 1.73 -18.32 -8.30
CA PHE A 435 2.00 -17.99 -9.70
C PHE A 435 3.50 -17.75 -9.88
N GLY A 436 4.05 -18.39 -10.92
CA GLY A 436 5.46 -18.32 -11.27
C GLY A 436 5.90 -16.92 -11.70
N ASP A 437 7.15 -16.63 -11.37
CA ASP A 437 8.08 -15.67 -11.98
C ASP A 437 7.49 -14.35 -12.52
N LEU A 438 7.37 -13.36 -11.63
CA LEU A 438 7.48 -11.96 -12.04
C LEU A 438 8.92 -11.71 -12.51
N THR A 439 9.07 -11.18 -13.72
CA THR A 439 10.38 -10.73 -14.21
C THR A 439 10.82 -9.50 -13.43
N SER A 440 12.14 -9.29 -13.27
CA SER A 440 12.71 -8.16 -12.54
C SER A 440 12.21 -6.80 -13.03
N ALA A 441 11.86 -6.69 -14.32
CA ALA A 441 11.28 -5.48 -14.91
C ALA A 441 9.84 -5.19 -14.42
N GLN A 442 9.04 -6.22 -14.15
CA GLN A 442 7.67 -6.07 -13.66
C GLN A 442 7.63 -5.72 -12.17
N ALA A 443 8.61 -6.21 -11.39
CA ALA A 443 8.78 -5.84 -9.99
C ALA A 443 9.28 -4.39 -9.84
N SER A 444 10.21 -3.93 -10.68
CA SER A 444 10.65 -2.53 -10.70
C SER A 444 9.54 -1.56 -11.13
N ALA A 445 8.72 -1.91 -12.13
CA ALA A 445 7.57 -1.10 -12.55
C ALA A 445 6.45 -1.04 -11.48
N LEU A 446 6.41 -2.00 -10.56
CA LEU A 446 5.51 -2.03 -9.41
C LEU A 446 6.07 -1.18 -8.25
N ALA A 447 7.38 -1.23 -8.00
CA ALA A 447 8.06 -0.41 -6.99
C ALA A 447 8.05 1.09 -7.33
N GLU A 448 8.22 1.47 -8.60
CA GLU A 448 8.12 2.88 -9.05
C GLU A 448 6.70 3.46 -8.93
N ARG A 449 5.67 2.62 -8.77
CA ARG A 449 4.26 3.04 -8.65
C ARG A 449 3.77 3.13 -7.20
N ILE A 450 4.62 2.80 -6.22
CA ILE A 450 4.19 2.64 -4.81
C ILE A 450 4.51 3.85 -3.89
N ALA A 451 5.40 4.79 -4.23
CA ALA A 451 5.46 6.12 -3.57
C ALA A 451 6.53 7.05 -4.17
N PRO A 452 6.26 8.35 -4.23
CA PRO A 452 7.08 9.37 -3.58
C PRO A 452 6.16 10.03 -2.52
N ASP A 453 6.29 9.79 -1.21
CA ASP A 453 7.26 10.59 -0.46
C ASP A 453 7.58 10.08 0.95
N ASP A 454 7.23 8.86 1.35
CA ASP A 454 7.52 8.45 2.75
C ASP A 454 8.00 7.00 2.97
N SER A 455 8.88 6.54 2.08
CA SER A 455 9.69 5.33 2.32
C SER A 455 10.63 5.46 3.52
N ARG A 456 10.87 6.69 4.01
CA ARG A 456 11.85 6.96 5.09
C ARG A 456 11.34 6.57 6.48
N LEU A 457 10.04 6.61 6.75
CA LEU A 457 9.51 6.29 8.08
C LEU A 457 9.49 4.76 8.34
N ILE A 458 9.12 3.97 7.31
CA ILE A 458 9.07 2.50 7.39
C ILE A 458 10.47 1.89 7.45
N ASP A 459 11.44 2.44 6.72
CA ASP A 459 12.83 1.97 6.75
C ASP A 459 13.56 2.32 8.05
N ARG A 460 13.16 3.40 8.73
CA ARG A 460 13.80 3.87 9.97
C ARG A 460 13.29 3.18 11.23
N LEU A 461 12.01 2.79 11.27
CA LEU A 461 11.35 2.22 12.46
C LEU A 461 11.38 0.69 12.55
N SER A 462 11.88 0.00 11.52
CA SER A 462 11.90 -1.45 11.53
C SER A 462 13.03 -1.99 12.44
N ALA A 463 12.67 -2.48 13.63
CA ALA A 463 13.54 -3.33 14.47
C ALA A 463 14.08 -4.54 13.66
N ALA A 464 13.36 -4.96 12.63
CA ALA A 464 13.77 -5.99 11.68
C ALA A 464 14.98 -5.58 10.82
N SER A 465 15.20 -4.29 10.55
CA SER A 465 16.37 -3.77 9.81
C SER A 465 17.63 -3.88 10.67
N LEU A 466 17.53 -3.60 11.97
CA LEU A 466 18.63 -3.77 12.94
C LEU A 466 18.98 -5.24 13.15
N GLU A 467 17.97 -6.09 13.27
CA GLU A 467 18.16 -7.54 13.36
C GLU A 467 18.75 -8.11 12.07
N ALA A 468 18.30 -7.68 10.89
CA ALA A 468 18.86 -8.11 9.62
C ALA A 468 20.35 -7.74 9.50
N MET A 469 20.73 -6.54 9.93
CA MET A 469 22.13 -6.10 9.95
C MET A 469 22.96 -6.82 11.02
N ALA A 470 22.43 -7.05 12.22
CA ALA A 470 23.11 -7.81 13.28
C ALA A 470 23.26 -9.31 12.91
N ASP A 471 22.24 -9.91 12.30
CA ASP A 471 22.30 -11.25 11.71
C ASP A 471 23.36 -11.31 10.60
N HIS A 472 23.51 -10.25 9.81
CA HIS A 472 24.50 -10.17 8.74
C HIS A 472 25.94 -10.06 9.27
N VAL A 473 26.13 -9.25 10.33
CA VAL A 473 27.38 -9.12 11.08
C VAL A 473 27.75 -10.45 11.77
N ASP A 474 26.80 -11.14 12.39
CA ASP A 474 26.96 -12.47 12.99
C ASP A 474 27.34 -13.51 11.92
N THR A 475 26.50 -13.72 10.90
CA THR A 475 26.69 -14.79 9.93
C THR A 475 28.04 -14.75 9.22
N HIS A 476 28.62 -13.57 9.04
CA HIS A 476 29.86 -13.40 8.29
C HIS A 476 31.10 -13.24 9.20
N MET A 477 30.94 -12.85 10.48
CA MET A 477 32.06 -12.78 11.44
C MET A 477 32.22 -14.05 12.29
N SER A 478 31.16 -14.84 12.51
CA SER A 478 31.11 -15.80 13.61
C SER A 478 31.69 -17.17 13.37
N ILE A 479 31.68 -17.62 12.13
CA ILE A 479 32.03 -18.99 11.77
C ILE A 479 33.15 -19.00 10.72
N GLY A 480 33.37 -17.86 10.06
CA GLY A 480 34.41 -17.69 9.05
C GLY A 480 35.51 -16.70 9.45
N GLY A 481 35.52 -16.10 10.65
CA GLY A 481 36.47 -15.05 11.03
C GLY A 481 37.76 -15.57 11.68
N ASN A 482 38.79 -15.84 10.87
CA ASN A 482 40.22 -15.66 11.15
C ASN A 482 40.99 -16.47 12.22
N ALA A 483 40.38 -17.32 13.04
CA ALA A 483 41.16 -18.23 13.90
C ALA A 483 41.73 -19.45 13.14
N PHE A 484 40.94 -20.03 12.22
CA PHE A 484 41.23 -21.32 11.57
C PHE A 484 41.21 -21.30 10.04
N ARG A 485 41.42 -20.14 9.44
CA ARG A 485 41.31 -19.96 7.97
C ARG A 485 42.38 -20.68 7.15
N GLY A 486 43.44 -21.18 7.78
CA GLY A 486 44.42 -22.03 7.11
C GLY A 486 44.09 -23.51 7.25
N ARG A 487 44.59 -24.30 6.29
CA ARG A 487 44.91 -25.72 6.48
C ARG A 487 45.51 -25.89 7.90
N LEU A 488 45.25 -27.03 8.56
CA LEU A 488 46.07 -27.41 9.71
C LEU A 488 47.53 -27.21 9.29
N PRO A 489 48.37 -26.51 10.08
CA PRO A 489 49.76 -26.29 9.71
C PRO A 489 50.33 -27.61 9.20
N ASP A 490 51.03 -27.57 8.06
CA ASP A 490 51.77 -28.75 7.62
C ASP A 490 52.79 -29.02 8.73
N GLY A 491 52.44 -29.95 9.61
CA GLY A 491 53.35 -30.50 10.60
C GLY A 491 54.45 -31.11 9.77
N GLY A 492 55.58 -30.41 9.66
CA GLY A 492 56.80 -31.02 9.15
C GLY A 492 56.99 -32.37 9.86
N GLU A 493 57.53 -33.32 9.11
CA GLU A 493 57.50 -34.75 9.38
C GLU A 493 57.58 -35.13 10.88
N GLY A 494 56.58 -35.90 11.34
CA GLY A 494 56.70 -36.77 12.50
C GLY A 494 56.37 -36.25 13.91
N ARG A 495 55.91 -35.00 14.11
CA ARG A 495 55.60 -34.49 15.48
C ARG A 495 54.32 -33.66 15.57
N TRP A 496 53.68 -33.73 16.73
CA TRP A 496 52.65 -32.76 17.14
C TRP A 496 53.29 -31.38 17.35
N ARG A 497 52.65 -30.32 16.86
CA ARG A 497 53.11 -28.94 16.97
C ARG A 497 52.03 -28.05 17.52
N ALA A 498 52.42 -27.16 18.42
CA ALA A 498 51.57 -26.07 18.85
C ALA A 498 51.60 -24.94 17.80
N PHE A 499 50.56 -24.11 17.77
CA PHE A 499 50.56 -22.89 16.97
C PHE A 499 49.79 -21.78 17.66
N ILE A 500 50.10 -20.54 17.30
CA ILE A 500 49.32 -19.35 17.63
C ILE A 500 49.00 -18.62 16.32
N ALA A 501 47.76 -18.20 16.13
CA ALA A 501 47.39 -17.41 14.96
C ALA A 501 46.61 -16.18 15.40
N GLY A 502 46.72 -15.09 14.65
CA GLY A 502 45.90 -13.91 14.88
C GLY A 502 45.68 -13.12 13.61
N GLY A 503 44.86 -12.08 13.70
CA GLY A 503 44.67 -11.21 12.56
C GLY A 503 43.65 -10.12 12.82
N SER A 504 43.78 -9.05 12.05
CA SER A 504 42.76 -8.01 11.99
C SER A 504 41.58 -8.44 11.13
N LEU A 505 40.43 -7.86 11.42
CA LEU A 505 39.22 -7.94 10.62
C LEU A 505 38.87 -6.51 10.22
N GLY A 506 38.73 -6.25 8.93
CA GLY A 506 38.29 -4.97 8.39
C GLY A 506 37.26 -5.21 7.30
N GLY A 507 36.36 -4.27 7.06
CA GLY A 507 35.46 -4.39 5.91
C GLY A 507 34.29 -3.44 5.95
N ARG A 508 33.49 -3.50 4.88
CA ARG A 508 32.21 -2.82 4.77
C ARG A 508 31.12 -3.85 4.53
N ALA A 509 30.00 -3.69 5.22
CA ALA A 509 28.80 -4.45 4.96
C ALA A 509 27.73 -3.50 4.40
N VAL A 510 27.13 -3.87 3.27
CA VAL A 510 26.07 -3.10 2.61
C VAL A 510 24.79 -3.92 2.67
N ALA A 511 23.76 -3.37 3.31
CA ALA A 511 22.48 -4.07 3.48
C ALA A 511 21.57 -3.92 2.24
N ASP A 512 21.77 -2.85 1.47
CA ASP A 512 21.02 -2.48 0.26
C ASP A 512 21.92 -1.60 -0.63
N ALA A 513 21.87 -1.76 -1.95
CA ALA A 513 22.63 -0.99 -2.93
C ALA A 513 22.40 0.54 -2.81
N ALA A 514 21.28 0.97 -2.22
CA ALA A 514 20.96 2.37 -1.97
C ALA A 514 21.39 2.92 -0.60
N ALA A 515 21.89 2.08 0.32
CA ALA A 515 22.21 2.47 1.70
C ALA A 515 23.72 2.68 1.94
N PRO A 516 24.15 3.61 2.83
CA PRO A 516 25.56 3.75 3.18
C PRO A 516 26.08 2.45 3.83
N GLY A 517 27.33 2.07 3.53
CA GLY A 517 27.95 0.86 4.08
C GLY A 517 28.29 1.02 5.57
N SER A 518 28.10 -0.05 6.36
CA SER A 518 28.54 -0.12 7.76
C SER A 518 29.99 -0.57 7.84
N GLU A 519 30.82 0.16 8.59
CA GLU A 519 32.25 -0.13 8.74
C GLU A 519 32.49 -1.12 9.87
N ILE A 520 33.26 -2.17 9.58
CA ILE A 520 33.59 -3.26 10.50
C ILE A 520 35.10 -3.21 10.80
N ALA A 521 35.43 -3.27 12.08
CA ALA A 521 36.80 -3.41 12.56
C ALA A 521 36.86 -4.43 13.69
N GLY A 522 37.88 -5.27 13.73
CA GLY A 522 38.04 -6.29 14.76
C GLY A 522 39.37 -6.99 14.72
N TRP A 523 39.52 -7.99 15.58
CA TRP A 523 40.67 -8.87 15.64
C TRP A 523 40.24 -10.26 16.09
N ALA A 524 41.05 -11.26 15.75
CA ALA A 524 40.90 -12.62 16.25
C ALA A 524 42.26 -13.16 16.67
N SER A 525 42.24 -14.08 17.63
CA SER A 525 43.39 -14.89 18.02
C SER A 525 42.97 -16.34 18.19
N SER A 526 43.92 -17.25 18.05
CA SER A 526 43.72 -18.67 18.28
C SER A 526 45.01 -19.37 18.61
N TRP A 527 44.88 -20.53 19.25
CA TRP A 527 45.98 -21.42 19.54
C TRP A 527 45.50 -22.85 19.52
N GLY A 528 46.38 -23.78 19.22
CA GLY A 528 46.01 -25.19 19.17
C GLY A 528 47.20 -26.09 18.94
N VAL A 529 46.89 -27.37 18.78
CA VAL A 529 47.87 -28.42 18.51
C VAL A 529 47.44 -29.26 17.33
N THR A 530 48.39 -29.61 16.48
CA THR A 530 48.15 -30.41 15.27
C THR A 530 49.26 -31.42 15.08
N GLY A 531 48.95 -32.62 14.65
CA GLY A 531 49.97 -33.65 14.46
C GLY A 531 49.47 -34.86 13.68
N PRO A 532 50.39 -35.78 13.36
CA PRO A 532 50.07 -37.03 12.68
C PRO A 532 49.33 -38.00 13.63
N VAL A 533 48.40 -38.75 13.05
CA VAL A 533 47.72 -39.91 13.65
C VAL A 533 48.00 -41.11 12.73
N GLY A 534 49.29 -41.38 12.51
CA GLY A 534 49.80 -42.33 11.50
C GLY A 534 50.34 -41.66 10.23
N ASP A 535 50.73 -42.47 9.25
CA ASP A 535 51.46 -42.01 8.05
C ASP A 535 50.61 -41.15 7.10
N ARG A 536 49.29 -41.37 7.12
CA ARG A 536 48.34 -40.81 6.16
C ARG A 536 47.27 -39.93 6.77
N LEU A 537 47.17 -39.87 8.09
CA LEU A 537 46.12 -39.14 8.80
C LEU A 537 46.76 -38.08 9.70
N ARG A 538 46.16 -36.90 9.74
CA ARG A 538 46.51 -35.80 10.63
C ARG A 538 45.27 -35.32 11.36
N ALA A 539 45.46 -34.90 12.61
CA ALA A 539 44.41 -34.35 13.44
C ALA A 539 44.86 -33.06 14.10
N GLY A 540 43.89 -32.23 14.50
CA GLY A 540 44.15 -31.07 15.32
C GLY A 540 42.93 -30.60 16.08
N ILE A 541 43.22 -29.98 17.23
CA ILE A 541 42.25 -29.26 18.05
C ILE A 541 42.78 -27.87 18.30
N ALA A 542 41.86 -26.90 18.34
CA ALA A 542 42.25 -25.54 18.60
C ALA A 542 41.13 -24.68 19.17
N PHE A 543 41.56 -23.63 19.87
CA PHE A 543 40.73 -22.69 20.60
C PHE A 543 40.94 -21.29 20.03
N GLY A 544 39.86 -20.52 19.92
CA GLY A 544 39.91 -19.19 19.33
C GLY A 544 39.08 -18.18 20.10
N TYR A 545 39.42 -16.90 19.94
CA TYR A 545 38.64 -15.77 20.39
C TYR A 545 38.63 -14.69 19.32
N ALA A 546 37.44 -14.16 19.03
CA ALA A 546 37.28 -13.03 18.12
C ALA A 546 36.54 -11.87 18.80
N GLN A 547 36.95 -10.65 18.50
CA GLN A 547 36.26 -9.43 18.87
C GLN A 547 36.10 -8.53 17.65
N ALA A 548 34.91 -7.97 17.47
CA ALA A 548 34.67 -7.01 16.41
C ALA A 548 33.67 -5.93 16.83
N ARG A 549 33.76 -4.79 16.13
CA ARG A 549 32.86 -3.66 16.26
C ARG A 549 32.42 -3.23 14.87
N ALA A 550 31.12 -2.99 14.70
CA ALA A 550 30.59 -2.36 13.51
C ALA A 550 29.99 -0.99 13.87
N ARG A 551 30.28 0.04 13.08
CA ARG A 551 29.55 1.31 13.10
C ARG A 551 28.45 1.25 12.04
N LEU A 552 27.22 1.53 12.45
CA LEU A 552 26.08 1.54 11.56
C LEU A 552 26.10 2.81 10.68
N ALA A 553 25.65 2.66 9.45
CA ALA A 553 25.46 3.76 8.51
C ALA A 553 24.57 4.86 9.11
N GLY A 554 25.00 6.13 8.97
CA GLY A 554 24.32 7.28 9.59
C GLY A 554 24.77 7.63 11.02
N GLY A 555 25.78 6.94 11.57
CA GLY A 555 26.48 7.35 12.80
C GLY A 555 25.76 7.10 14.13
N ALA A 556 24.45 6.83 14.11
CA ALA A 556 23.61 6.73 15.30
C ALA A 556 23.59 5.35 16.00
N GLY A 557 24.51 4.43 15.71
CA GLY A 557 24.55 3.13 16.39
C GLY A 557 25.81 2.29 16.19
N SER A 558 26.02 1.32 17.08
CA SER A 558 27.15 0.40 17.06
C SER A 558 26.78 -1.03 17.45
N VAL A 559 27.48 -1.99 16.85
CA VAL A 559 27.40 -3.42 17.19
C VAL A 559 28.75 -3.85 17.73
N ARG A 560 28.76 -4.59 18.84
CA ARG A 560 29.96 -5.23 19.39
C ARG A 560 29.74 -6.74 19.45
N LEU A 561 30.71 -7.51 18.97
CA LEU A 561 30.69 -8.96 18.94
C LEU A 561 31.90 -9.51 19.68
N THR A 562 31.67 -10.52 20.52
CA THR A 562 32.73 -11.36 21.09
C THR A 562 32.39 -12.82 20.88
N SER A 563 33.41 -13.65 20.56
CA SER A 563 33.16 -15.03 20.20
C SER A 563 34.30 -15.97 20.59
N PRO A 564 34.16 -16.74 21.70
CA PRO A 564 34.98 -17.92 21.93
C PRO A 564 34.61 -19.07 20.98
N GLN A 565 35.63 -19.82 20.54
CA GLN A 565 35.52 -20.83 19.49
C GLN A 565 36.35 -22.08 19.82
N VAL A 566 35.88 -23.23 19.35
CA VAL A 566 36.61 -24.51 19.36
C VAL A 566 36.51 -25.12 17.97
N ALA A 567 37.63 -25.63 17.46
CA ALA A 567 37.71 -26.29 16.16
C ALA A 567 38.38 -27.65 16.27
N LEU A 568 37.88 -28.60 15.48
CA LEU A 568 38.43 -29.91 15.23
C LEU A 568 38.68 -30.05 13.74
N ALA A 569 39.81 -30.64 13.37
CA ALA A 569 40.09 -30.93 11.98
C ALA A 569 40.81 -32.27 11.83
N LEU A 570 40.48 -32.95 10.74
CA LEU A 570 41.09 -34.19 10.30
C LEU A 570 41.48 -34.03 8.83
N ALA A 571 42.66 -34.50 8.47
CA ALA A 571 43.15 -34.48 7.10
C ALA A 571 43.76 -35.85 6.76
N TYR A 572 43.36 -36.40 5.62
CA TYR A 572 43.86 -37.65 5.07
C TYR A 572 44.62 -37.41 3.78
N ASP A 573 45.79 -38.02 3.63
CA ASP A 573 46.59 -38.00 2.40
C ASP A 573 46.90 -39.44 1.98
N SER A 574 46.46 -39.82 0.79
CA SER A 574 46.68 -41.16 0.24
C SER A 574 48.12 -41.40 -0.22
N GLY A 575 48.90 -40.34 -0.46
CA GLY A 575 50.23 -40.40 -1.07
C GLY A 575 50.24 -40.49 -2.61
N ASN A 576 49.08 -40.58 -3.27
CA ASN A 576 48.97 -40.62 -4.74
C ASN A 576 48.28 -39.38 -5.35
N GLY A 577 48.21 -38.30 -4.57
CA GLY A 577 47.52 -37.06 -4.93
C GLY A 577 46.10 -36.97 -4.39
N LEU A 578 45.43 -38.07 -4.04
CA LEU A 578 44.11 -38.03 -3.40
C LEU A 578 44.24 -37.60 -1.93
N PHE A 579 43.41 -36.65 -1.51
CA PHE A 579 43.33 -36.21 -0.11
C PHE A 579 41.89 -36.01 0.34
N GLY A 580 41.65 -36.07 1.65
CA GLY A 580 40.38 -35.74 2.27
C GLY A 580 40.59 -34.77 3.42
N ASP A 581 39.70 -33.78 3.56
CA ASP A 581 39.72 -32.85 4.69
C ASP A 581 38.32 -32.84 5.35
N PHE A 582 38.29 -32.96 6.67
CA PHE A 582 37.10 -32.82 7.50
C PHE A 582 37.34 -31.75 8.57
N ARG A 583 36.39 -30.85 8.75
CA ARG A 583 36.48 -29.76 9.73
C ARG A 583 35.15 -29.59 10.44
N ALA A 584 35.20 -29.49 11.77
CA ALA A 584 34.07 -29.15 12.59
C ALA A 584 34.44 -27.97 13.49
N MET A 585 33.61 -26.94 13.51
CA MET A 585 33.81 -25.74 14.30
C MET A 585 32.57 -25.43 15.11
N PHE A 586 32.79 -25.02 16.36
CA PHE A 586 31.74 -24.63 17.30
C PHE A 586 32.10 -23.27 17.86
N ALA A 587 31.16 -22.34 17.84
CA ALA A 587 31.35 -20.99 18.32
C ALA A 587 30.18 -20.59 19.20
N ARG A 588 30.50 -19.95 20.33
CA ARG A 588 29.52 -19.16 21.08
C ARG A 588 29.79 -17.70 20.79
N GLN A 589 28.72 -16.94 20.71
CA GLN A 589 28.72 -15.55 20.29
C GLN A 589 27.93 -14.72 21.26
N ASN A 590 28.50 -13.60 21.69
CA ASN A 590 27.77 -12.60 22.43
C ASN A 590 27.80 -11.31 21.61
N VAL A 591 26.63 -10.89 21.15
CA VAL A 591 26.42 -9.72 20.31
C VAL A 591 25.66 -8.67 21.11
N ARG A 592 26.21 -7.47 21.18
CA ARG A 592 25.58 -6.32 21.82
C ARG A 592 25.35 -5.25 20.77
N THR A 593 24.11 -4.81 20.62
CA THR A 593 23.71 -3.75 19.71
C THR A 593 23.21 -2.56 20.50
N GLU A 594 23.62 -1.37 20.11
CA GLU A 594 23.18 -0.10 20.68
C GLU A 594 22.90 0.89 19.56
N ARG A 595 21.73 1.53 19.58
CA ARG A 595 21.35 2.56 18.61
C ARG A 595 20.60 3.67 19.31
N SER A 596 20.90 4.92 18.96
CA SER A 596 20.11 6.08 19.31
C SER A 596 19.13 6.37 18.17
N LEU A 597 17.85 6.49 18.51
CA LEU A 597 16.78 6.82 17.59
C LEU A 597 16.34 8.26 17.91
N ALA A 598 16.54 9.18 16.98
CA ALA A 598 15.95 10.51 17.05
C ALA A 598 14.73 10.53 16.13
N ILE A 599 13.57 10.86 16.69
CA ILE A 599 12.33 11.13 15.95
C ILE A 599 12.09 12.62 16.07
N ASP A 600 11.88 13.32 14.96
CA ASP A 600 11.63 14.77 14.98
C ASP A 600 10.38 15.07 15.82
N GLY A 601 10.53 15.93 16.84
CA GLY A 601 9.48 16.28 17.79
C GLY A 601 9.39 15.40 19.05
N LEU A 602 10.26 14.40 19.23
CA LEU A 602 10.37 13.59 20.45
C LEU A 602 11.82 13.51 20.95
N ASP A 603 12.00 13.36 22.27
CA ASP A 603 13.32 13.18 22.85
C ASP A 603 14.00 11.91 22.29
N PRO A 604 15.31 11.97 21.98
CA PRO A 604 16.01 10.85 21.36
C PRO A 604 16.08 9.63 22.30
N GLY A 605 15.42 8.55 21.92
CA GLY A 605 15.45 7.27 22.61
C GLY A 605 16.73 6.48 22.31
N THR A 606 17.16 5.63 23.24
CA THR A 606 18.26 4.67 23.00
C THR A 606 17.74 3.25 23.12
N VAL A 607 17.95 2.46 22.07
CA VAL A 607 17.64 1.02 22.02
C VAL A 607 18.90 0.22 22.31
N ARG A 608 18.81 -0.68 23.30
CA ARG A 608 19.89 -1.62 23.62
C ARG A 608 19.37 -3.05 23.51
N ALA A 609 20.09 -3.87 22.75
CA ALA A 609 19.79 -5.28 22.60
C ALA A 609 21.02 -6.15 22.92
N ARG A 610 20.78 -7.28 23.59
CA ARG A 610 21.77 -8.34 23.78
C ARG A 610 21.29 -9.61 23.12
N ARG A 611 22.18 -10.25 22.38
CA ARG A 611 21.90 -11.46 21.62
C ARG A 611 23.03 -12.45 21.81
N ASN A 612 22.68 -13.66 22.20
CA ASN A 612 23.60 -14.78 22.30
C ASN A 612 23.34 -15.71 21.12
N ALA A 613 24.36 -16.02 20.34
CA ALA A 613 24.27 -16.98 19.26
C ALA A 613 25.18 -18.18 19.50
N LEU A 614 24.70 -19.36 19.09
CA LEU A 614 25.43 -20.61 19.04
C LEU A 614 25.55 -21.00 17.58
N GLY A 615 26.77 -21.09 17.11
CA GLY A 615 27.09 -21.45 15.74
C GLY A 615 27.83 -22.78 15.68
N SER A 616 27.50 -23.61 14.70
CA SER A 616 28.36 -24.73 14.31
C SER A 616 28.48 -24.83 12.80
N LEU A 617 29.64 -25.28 12.34
CA LEU A 617 29.93 -25.53 10.93
C LEU A 617 30.66 -26.85 10.82
N VAL A 618 30.22 -27.68 9.89
CA VAL A 618 30.88 -28.92 9.52
C VAL A 618 31.09 -28.94 8.02
N ASP A 619 32.35 -29.00 7.60
CA ASP A 619 32.77 -29.10 6.20
C ASP A 619 33.51 -30.42 5.97
N ALA A 620 33.26 -31.04 4.83
CA ALA A 620 33.98 -32.20 4.34
C ALA A 620 34.36 -32.01 2.86
N SER A 621 35.54 -32.50 2.48
CA SER A 621 36.00 -32.46 1.09
C SER A 621 36.86 -33.67 0.76
N ILE A 622 36.81 -34.08 -0.50
CA ILE A 622 37.69 -35.10 -1.08
C ILE A 622 38.22 -34.49 -2.37
N GLY A 623 39.54 -34.30 -2.45
CA GLY A 623 40.19 -33.57 -3.52
C GLY A 623 41.37 -34.32 -4.11
N TYR A 624 41.86 -33.79 -5.22
CA TYR A 624 43.04 -34.31 -5.92
C TYR A 624 44.12 -33.22 -6.05
N ALA A 625 45.36 -33.61 -5.81
CA ALA A 625 46.54 -32.77 -5.90
C ALA A 625 47.44 -33.26 -7.06
N ILE A 626 47.79 -32.34 -7.96
CA ILE A 626 48.71 -32.58 -9.07
C ILE A 626 50.07 -31.99 -8.65
N GLY A 627 50.92 -32.87 -8.12
CA GLY A 627 52.19 -32.49 -7.48
C GLY A 627 52.00 -31.45 -6.37
N ASN A 628 52.99 -30.58 -6.19
CA ASN A 628 52.92 -29.47 -5.22
C ASN A 628 52.27 -28.19 -5.82
N ARG A 629 51.79 -28.25 -7.07
CA ARG A 629 51.45 -27.05 -7.86
C ARG A 629 49.95 -26.75 -7.93
N LEU A 630 49.08 -27.75 -7.90
CA LEU A 630 47.64 -27.52 -8.05
C LEU A 630 46.83 -28.50 -7.20
N ARG A 631 45.90 -27.99 -6.43
CA ARG A 631 44.92 -28.75 -5.64
C ARG A 631 43.53 -28.32 -6.04
N ILE A 632 42.66 -29.29 -6.29
CA ILE A 632 41.25 -29.07 -6.62
C ILE A 632 40.42 -29.97 -5.70
N ALA A 633 39.51 -29.39 -4.95
CA ALA A 633 38.66 -30.12 -4.02
C ALA A 633 37.21 -29.63 -4.09
N PRO A 634 36.25 -30.48 -4.49
CA PRO A 634 34.85 -30.24 -4.16
C PRO A 634 34.67 -30.28 -2.65
N VAL A 635 33.90 -29.33 -2.13
CA VAL A 635 33.64 -29.18 -0.69
C VAL A 635 32.13 -29.18 -0.48
N ALA A 636 31.67 -29.98 0.46
CA ALA A 636 30.28 -29.99 0.91
C ALA A 636 30.24 -29.79 2.43
N GLY A 637 29.23 -29.07 2.93
CA GLY A 637 29.13 -28.79 4.35
C GLY A 637 27.73 -28.43 4.80
N LEU A 638 27.55 -28.48 6.12
CA LEU A 638 26.35 -28.05 6.82
C LEU A 638 26.74 -27.01 7.87
N ARG A 639 25.95 -25.94 7.94
CA ARG A 639 26.11 -24.88 8.93
C ARG A 639 24.83 -24.74 9.73
N PHE A 640 24.93 -24.83 11.04
CA PHE A 640 23.84 -24.52 11.95
C PHE A 640 24.09 -23.20 12.66
N THR A 641 23.03 -22.43 12.87
CA THR A 641 23.07 -21.17 13.62
C THR A 641 21.81 -21.05 14.45
N GLY A 642 21.98 -21.06 15.77
CA GLY A 642 20.93 -20.86 16.76
C GLY A 642 21.10 -19.52 17.46
N ASN A 643 20.12 -18.63 17.38
CA ASN A 643 20.20 -17.31 17.97
C ASN A 643 19.15 -17.14 19.05
N ASN A 644 19.56 -16.58 20.18
CA ASN A 644 18.72 -16.22 21.30
C ASN A 644 18.90 -14.72 21.55
N VAL A 645 17.84 -13.96 21.32
CA VAL A 645 17.79 -12.54 21.66
C VAL A 645 17.22 -12.43 23.06
N ASP A 646 18.02 -11.91 23.99
CA ASP A 646 17.56 -11.51 25.31
C ASP A 646 16.75 -10.22 25.18
N ARG A 647 15.89 -9.91 26.15
CA ARG A 647 14.98 -8.75 26.11
C ARG A 647 15.71 -7.50 25.59
N ALA A 648 15.21 -6.94 24.49
CA ALA A 648 15.70 -5.68 23.95
C ALA A 648 14.70 -4.59 24.35
N GLU A 649 15.19 -3.47 24.86
CA GLU A 649 14.32 -2.42 25.39
C GLU A 649 14.83 -1.07 24.92
N GLU A 650 13.92 -0.30 24.36
CA GLU A 650 14.09 1.12 24.14
C GLU A 650 13.95 1.88 25.45
N SER A 651 14.68 2.99 25.58
CA SER A 651 14.66 3.84 26.77
C SER A 651 14.57 5.29 26.35
N GLY A 652 13.89 6.12 27.13
CA GLY A 652 13.77 7.57 26.91
C GLY A 652 12.49 8.03 26.21
N SER A 653 11.46 7.19 26.09
CA SER A 653 10.15 7.58 25.54
C SER A 653 9.00 6.77 26.17
N PRO A 654 7.81 7.36 26.39
CA PRO A 654 6.58 6.63 26.75
C PRO A 654 6.18 5.57 25.70
N LEU A 655 6.63 5.73 24.45
CA LEU A 655 6.41 4.78 23.35
C LEU A 655 7.54 3.76 23.20
N ALA A 656 8.44 3.65 24.18
CA ALA A 656 9.58 2.75 24.12
C ALA A 656 9.13 1.30 23.83
N LEU A 657 9.68 0.69 22.79
CA LEU A 657 9.38 -0.70 22.44
C LEU A 657 10.30 -1.68 23.19
N ALA A 658 9.73 -2.72 23.78
CA ALA A 658 10.45 -3.84 24.38
C ALA A 658 10.16 -5.14 23.64
N ILE A 659 11.20 -5.84 23.19
CA ILE A 659 11.16 -7.19 22.63
C ILE A 659 11.37 -8.17 23.77
N ASP A 660 10.43 -9.09 24.01
CA ASP A 660 10.47 -9.90 25.24
C ASP A 660 11.43 -11.09 25.20
N ARG A 661 11.45 -11.83 24.09
CA ARG A 661 12.41 -12.92 23.82
C ARG A 661 12.20 -13.45 22.41
N ARG A 662 13.29 -13.80 21.73
CA ARG A 662 13.23 -14.47 20.43
C ARG A 662 14.31 -15.53 20.33
N HIS A 663 13.92 -16.73 19.91
CA HIS A 663 14.84 -17.78 19.50
C HIS A 663 14.87 -17.83 17.97
N SER A 664 15.87 -18.39 17.31
CA SER A 664 15.78 -18.72 15.89
C SER A 664 16.81 -19.79 15.59
N HIS A 665 16.48 -20.69 14.68
CA HIS A 665 17.37 -21.78 14.30
C HIS A 665 17.42 -21.87 12.78
N ARG A 666 18.63 -21.86 12.23
CA ARG A 666 18.89 -21.96 10.80
C ARG A 666 19.87 -23.09 10.51
N LEU A 667 19.59 -23.82 9.44
CA LEU A 667 20.47 -24.84 8.88
C LEU A 667 20.71 -24.52 7.40
N ASP A 668 21.97 -24.32 7.04
CA ASP A 668 22.41 -24.05 5.67
C ASP A 668 23.21 -25.23 5.14
N ALA A 669 22.93 -25.65 3.90
CA ALA A 669 23.75 -26.56 3.13
C ALA A 669 24.65 -25.77 2.18
N ARG A 670 25.92 -26.14 2.08
CA ARG A 670 26.88 -25.53 1.16
C ARG A 670 27.56 -26.57 0.30
N ALA A 671 27.74 -26.25 -0.97
CA ALA A 671 28.47 -27.06 -1.94
C ALA A 671 29.34 -26.12 -2.78
N GLY A 672 30.59 -26.49 -3.02
CA GLY A 672 31.53 -25.60 -3.68
C GLY A 672 32.79 -26.27 -4.16
N LEU A 673 33.70 -25.45 -4.66
CA LEU A 673 35.01 -25.84 -5.17
C LEU A 673 36.10 -25.00 -4.50
N SER A 674 37.15 -25.66 -4.03
CA SER A 674 38.40 -25.04 -3.57
C SER A 674 39.50 -25.34 -4.58
N VAL A 675 40.18 -24.31 -5.05
CA VAL A 675 41.33 -24.39 -5.95
C VAL A 675 42.50 -23.66 -5.30
N ALA A 676 43.63 -24.33 -5.17
CA ALA A 676 44.85 -23.74 -4.62
C ALA A 676 46.06 -24.11 -5.48
N THR A 677 46.96 -23.16 -5.66
CA THR A 677 48.25 -23.36 -6.32
C THR A 677 49.40 -23.01 -5.39
N GLY A 678 50.62 -23.45 -5.71
CA GLY A 678 51.78 -23.24 -4.86
C GLY A 678 53.07 -23.09 -5.67
N PHE A 679 53.89 -22.11 -5.32
CA PHE A 679 55.24 -21.93 -5.86
C PHE A 679 56.19 -21.38 -4.80
N ALA A 680 57.47 -21.71 -4.93
CA ALA A 680 58.51 -21.21 -4.04
C ALA A 680 59.04 -19.85 -4.53
N LEU A 681 59.19 -18.89 -3.63
CA LEU A 681 59.81 -17.59 -3.89
C LEU A 681 60.65 -17.18 -2.67
N GLY A 682 61.96 -17.00 -2.84
CA GLY A 682 62.85 -16.52 -1.79
C GLY A 682 62.88 -17.40 -0.52
N GLY A 683 62.74 -18.71 -0.65
CA GLY A 683 62.67 -19.66 0.48
C GLY A 683 61.29 -19.75 1.16
N ALA A 684 60.34 -18.91 0.79
CA ALA A 684 58.95 -19.00 1.21
C ALA A 684 58.10 -19.74 0.16
N MET A 685 57.09 -20.49 0.62
CA MET A 685 56.10 -21.11 -0.24
C MET A 685 54.86 -20.22 -0.32
N ILE A 686 54.59 -19.66 -1.50
CA ILE A 686 53.43 -18.81 -1.77
C ILE A 686 52.32 -19.66 -2.36
N ARG A 687 51.12 -19.58 -1.77
CA ARG A 687 49.95 -20.36 -2.14
C ARG A 687 48.71 -19.51 -2.36
N PRO A 688 48.47 -19.04 -3.60
CA PRO A 688 47.20 -18.47 -3.98
C PRO A 688 46.09 -19.50 -3.92
N SER A 689 44.91 -19.10 -3.46
CA SER A 689 43.72 -19.94 -3.38
C SER A 689 42.46 -19.17 -3.74
N VAL A 690 41.50 -19.88 -4.33
CA VAL A 690 40.14 -19.41 -4.57
C VAL A 690 39.17 -20.50 -4.12
N GLU A 691 38.14 -20.11 -3.39
CA GLU A 691 37.04 -20.99 -3.02
C GLU A 691 35.72 -20.35 -3.45
N ALA A 692 34.85 -21.12 -4.08
CA ALA A 692 33.51 -20.68 -4.45
C ALA A 692 32.49 -21.68 -3.92
N PHE A 693 31.51 -21.19 -3.16
CA PHE A 693 30.44 -22.02 -2.59
C PHE A 693 29.08 -21.47 -2.97
N HIS A 694 28.21 -22.36 -3.44
CA HIS A 694 26.78 -22.15 -3.42
C HIS A 694 26.25 -22.58 -2.04
N VAL A 695 25.45 -21.72 -1.42
CA VAL A 695 24.88 -21.97 -0.10
C VAL A 695 23.37 -21.80 -0.18
N ARG A 696 22.64 -22.76 0.41
CA ARG A 696 21.19 -22.78 0.47
C ARG A 696 20.72 -23.05 1.89
N THR A 697 19.78 -22.25 2.39
CA THR A 697 19.11 -22.54 3.66
C THR A 697 18.11 -23.69 3.46
N ILE A 698 18.26 -24.77 4.22
CA ILE A 698 17.41 -25.97 4.13
C ILE A 698 16.41 -26.09 5.28
N ALA A 699 16.63 -25.36 6.38
CA ALA A 699 15.63 -25.17 7.42
C ALA A 699 15.83 -23.81 8.11
N ASP A 700 14.74 -23.07 8.29
CA ASP A 700 14.72 -21.81 9.03
C ASP A 700 13.48 -21.79 9.94
N ARG A 701 13.70 -21.94 11.25
CA ARG A 701 12.66 -21.84 12.26
C ARG A 701 12.80 -20.53 13.00
N ARG A 702 11.85 -19.63 12.76
CA ARG A 702 11.74 -18.37 13.48
C ARG A 702 10.43 -18.37 14.28
N PRO A 703 10.47 -18.36 15.62
CA PRO A 703 9.31 -18.01 16.41
C PRO A 703 8.93 -16.55 16.12
N ALA A 704 7.66 -16.26 16.41
CA ALA A 704 7.18 -14.91 16.31
C ALA A 704 7.94 -13.99 17.29
N LEU A 705 8.33 -12.82 16.81
CA LEU A 705 8.85 -11.74 17.63
C LEU A 705 7.66 -11.16 18.42
N VAL A 706 7.78 -11.05 19.74
CA VAL A 706 6.78 -10.36 20.57
C VAL A 706 7.39 -9.05 21.04
N ALA A 707 6.79 -7.94 20.63
CA ALA A 707 7.18 -6.60 21.07
C ALA A 707 6.03 -5.94 21.82
N ARG A 708 6.32 -5.20 22.88
CA ARG A 708 5.34 -4.48 23.70
C ARG A 708 5.79 -3.05 23.91
N PHE A 709 4.85 -2.15 24.18
CA PHE A 709 5.22 -0.83 24.68
C PHE A 709 5.68 -0.95 26.14
N ALA A 710 6.69 -0.18 26.53
CA ALA A 710 7.23 -0.16 27.88
C ALA A 710 6.17 0.35 28.87
N GLU A 711 5.33 1.30 28.41
CA GLU A 711 4.12 1.76 29.10
C GLU A 711 2.88 1.26 28.34
N GLY A 712 2.06 0.44 28.99
CA GLY A 712 0.85 -0.15 28.41
C GLY A 712 1.04 -1.62 28.01
N GLY A 713 0.29 -2.51 28.66
CA GLY A 713 0.45 -3.97 28.58
C GLY A 713 0.10 -4.64 27.24
N GLY A 714 0.00 -3.90 26.13
CA GLY A 714 -0.27 -4.45 24.81
C GLY A 714 0.97 -5.09 24.18
N ALA A 715 0.86 -6.36 23.79
CA ALA A 715 1.92 -7.10 23.12
C ALA A 715 1.55 -7.37 21.65
N MET A 716 2.40 -6.92 20.72
CA MET A 716 2.33 -7.17 19.28
C MET A 716 3.16 -8.40 18.93
N ARG A 717 2.59 -9.34 18.18
CA ARG A 717 3.27 -10.57 17.74
C ARG A 717 3.53 -10.54 16.24
N PHE A 718 4.80 -10.47 15.85
CA PHE A 718 5.25 -10.50 14.45
C PHE A 718 5.69 -11.91 14.06
N ALA A 719 4.96 -12.56 13.15
CA ALA A 719 5.42 -13.81 12.55
C ALA A 719 6.61 -13.53 11.62
N ALA A 720 7.78 -14.11 11.92
CA ALA A 720 8.93 -14.01 11.04
C ALA A 720 8.83 -15.08 9.95
N ALA A 721 8.64 -14.67 8.69
CA ALA A 721 8.59 -15.60 7.57
C ALA A 721 9.91 -16.38 7.44
N PRO A 722 9.87 -17.70 7.15
CA PRO A 722 11.05 -18.43 6.71
C PRO A 722 11.53 -17.82 5.40
N ILE A 723 12.82 -17.54 5.29
CA ILE A 723 13.41 -17.03 4.04
C ILE A 723 14.27 -18.17 3.47
N ASP A 724 13.88 -18.76 2.35
CA ASP A 724 14.75 -19.66 1.57
C ASP A 724 15.85 -18.79 0.94
N ARG A 725 17.00 -18.72 1.63
CA ARG A 725 18.13 -17.90 1.20
C ARG A 725 19.05 -18.75 0.36
N THR A 726 19.35 -18.25 -0.83
CA THR A 726 20.36 -18.82 -1.72
C THR A 726 21.38 -17.75 -2.08
N TRP A 727 22.66 -18.05 -1.84
CA TRP A 727 23.74 -17.12 -2.17
C TRP A 727 25.00 -17.87 -2.60
N THR A 728 25.85 -17.15 -3.33
CA THR A 728 27.19 -17.59 -3.69
C THR A 728 28.19 -16.83 -2.84
N SER A 729 29.15 -17.54 -2.25
CA SER A 729 30.30 -16.93 -1.59
C SER A 729 31.56 -17.24 -2.37
N VAL A 730 32.36 -16.22 -2.64
CA VAL A 730 33.66 -16.34 -3.29
C VAL A 730 34.71 -15.82 -2.35
N ARG A 731 35.76 -16.60 -2.15
CA ARG A 731 36.93 -16.26 -1.36
C ARG A 731 38.14 -16.37 -2.25
N ALA A 732 39.03 -15.40 -2.14
CA ALA A 732 40.35 -15.46 -2.76
C ALA A 732 41.40 -15.04 -1.74
N GLY A 733 42.57 -15.64 -1.76
CA GLY A 733 43.66 -15.28 -0.85
C GLY A 733 44.99 -15.86 -1.24
N ILE A 734 46.02 -15.46 -0.50
CA ILE A 734 47.40 -15.88 -0.67
C ILE A 734 47.94 -16.22 0.72
N ASP A 735 48.39 -17.46 0.88
CA ASP A 735 49.15 -17.89 2.05
C ASP A 735 50.64 -17.86 1.72
N ILE A 736 51.47 -17.27 2.57
CA ILE A 736 52.92 -17.20 2.43
C ILE A 736 53.52 -17.96 3.60
N ASP A 737 54.10 -19.14 3.35
CA ASP A 737 54.73 -19.97 4.37
C ASP A 737 56.25 -19.81 4.32
N ALA A 738 56.82 -19.13 5.30
CA ALA A 738 58.25 -18.87 5.40
C ALA A 738 58.95 -19.80 6.42
N GLY A 739 58.31 -20.92 6.81
CA GLY A 739 58.84 -21.86 7.81
C GLY A 739 58.22 -21.63 9.19
N PRO A 740 58.91 -20.94 10.14
CA PRO A 740 58.36 -20.63 11.45
C PRO A 740 57.27 -19.54 11.39
N ALA A 741 57.20 -18.72 10.34
CA ALA A 741 56.14 -17.73 10.18
C ALA A 741 55.30 -18.01 8.93
N ALA A 742 53.99 -17.80 9.02
CA ALA A 742 53.08 -17.96 7.88
C ALA A 742 52.12 -16.76 7.78
N PHE A 743 52.11 -16.04 6.69
CA PHE A 743 51.25 -14.86 6.50
C PHE A 743 50.05 -15.24 5.63
N GLN A 744 48.88 -14.64 5.88
CA GLN A 744 47.68 -14.91 5.10
C GLN A 744 46.95 -13.62 4.75
N LEU A 745 46.90 -13.28 3.46
CA LEU A 745 46.11 -12.15 2.97
C LEU A 745 44.95 -12.69 2.13
N GLY A 746 43.74 -12.18 2.33
CA GLY A 746 42.61 -12.61 1.51
C GLY A 746 41.48 -11.59 1.41
N ALA A 747 40.53 -11.88 0.53
CA ALA A 747 39.28 -11.18 0.39
C ALA A 747 38.15 -12.21 0.34
N THR A 748 36.97 -11.80 0.78
CA THR A 748 35.77 -12.63 0.71
C THR A 748 34.62 -11.75 0.26
N GLY A 749 33.94 -12.18 -0.80
CA GLY A 749 32.71 -11.58 -1.29
C GLY A 749 31.56 -12.57 -1.23
N ALA A 750 30.35 -12.07 -1.05
CA ALA A 750 29.12 -12.85 -1.18
C ALA A 750 28.15 -12.12 -2.11
N ILE A 751 27.51 -12.88 -3.00
CA ILE A 751 26.58 -12.39 -4.02
C ILE A 751 25.32 -13.26 -3.93
N GLY A 752 24.15 -12.67 -3.68
CA GLY A 752 22.90 -13.40 -3.45
C GLY A 752 21.66 -12.74 -4.06
N ARG A 753 20.60 -13.54 -4.27
CA ARG A 753 19.37 -13.17 -5.01
C ARG A 753 18.46 -12.13 -4.30
N ASP A 754 18.81 -11.74 -3.07
CA ASP A 754 18.00 -10.87 -2.20
C ASP A 754 18.41 -9.38 -2.25
N GLY A 755 19.09 -8.90 -3.30
CA GLY A 755 19.51 -7.48 -3.39
C GLY A 755 20.61 -7.09 -2.39
N ARG A 756 21.49 -8.04 -2.03
CA ARG A 756 22.54 -7.85 -1.02
C ARG A 756 23.92 -8.10 -1.64
N ASP A 757 24.69 -7.03 -1.80
CA ASP A 757 26.09 -7.07 -2.23
C ASP A 757 27.02 -6.89 -1.00
N ASP A 758 27.79 -7.92 -0.63
CA ASP A 758 28.76 -7.84 0.48
C ASP A 758 30.19 -8.10 -0.05
N LEU A 759 31.05 -7.08 0.00
CA LEU A 759 32.45 -7.15 -0.40
C LEU A 759 33.36 -6.84 0.79
N ARG A 760 34.20 -7.81 1.21
CA ARG A 760 35.11 -7.65 2.37
C ARG A 760 36.56 -7.98 2.04
N LEU A 761 37.46 -7.19 2.62
CA LEU A 761 38.91 -7.38 2.61
C LEU A 761 39.35 -7.98 3.95
N VAL A 762 40.05 -9.10 3.96
CA VAL A 762 40.48 -9.78 5.19
C VAL A 762 41.99 -9.99 5.22
N ALA A 763 42.70 -9.23 6.05
CA ALA A 763 44.15 -9.38 6.25
C ALA A 763 44.48 -10.06 7.59
N GLY A 764 45.25 -11.16 7.57
CA GLY A 764 45.63 -11.94 8.77
C GLY A 764 47.12 -12.35 8.79
N THR A 765 47.64 -12.66 9.99
CA THR A 765 49.05 -13.02 10.19
C THR A 765 49.18 -14.20 11.14
N ARG A 766 49.84 -15.29 10.73
CA ARG A 766 50.00 -16.50 11.55
C ARG A 766 51.47 -16.70 11.93
N MET A 767 51.73 -17.03 13.20
CA MET A 767 53.10 -17.29 13.68
C MET A 767 53.16 -18.72 14.23
N ARG A 768 54.03 -19.56 13.67
CA ARG A 768 54.27 -20.92 14.19
C ARG A 768 55.44 -20.83 15.18
N PHE A 769 55.36 -21.60 16.25
CA PHE A 769 56.43 -21.74 17.23
C PHE A 769 56.86 -23.19 17.29
#